data_AF-A0A6P7G8Z8-F1
#
_entry.id   AF-A0A6P7G8Z8-F1
#
_cell.length_a   1.000
_cell.length_b   1.000
_cell.length_c   1.000
_cell.angle_alpha   90.00
_cell.angle_beta   90.00
_cell.angle_gamma   90.00
#
_symmetry.space_group_name_H-M   'P 1'
#
loop_
_entity.id
_entity.type
_entity.pdbx_description
1 polymer ?
#
loop_
_entity_poly.entity_id
_entity_poly.type
_entity_poly.pdbx_seq_one_letter_code
_entity_poly.pdbx_strand_id
1 'polypeptide(L)'
;MTIDKKNIFKIPGFKPGEKLLDYWDPGRVMLADPQAFLMSLMNFDKDSITEEMIDKLRKYVEDPLFTPQKISKVSKACTSLCMWIHAMFKFYFVNKAVAPKKAALARAKADLEATLQALADAKAKMKEVLEGLEQLQKALAEKIAFKEEKEQSIAVCEEKLNRAMRLINGLAEEKIRWEQTIEEIDANVVNVTGDILICSGCVAYLTPFTDSYRRSLFASWMEKITYYQIPFTPNCNPVTILGEPVQIRLWQLDGLPRDYLSTENAVLVSCSRRWPLFIDPQGQANKWVKKMCKNMGLSVCKLADRDLMRTMESSIRFGKAVLIENVGIELDPALDPVLLHQVFMQSGTLVIKLGDVVVPYDDNFRLYITTKLPNPHYTPEISIKVLLVNFTVVSTGLQDQLLALVVMQERPDLEEQRSQIVVSIATMKHELKEIQDRILYKLSSSELSPIEDLDFIITLEASKVKSEDIKSKVESAEITQIDIDNTRALYIPVANRAQILFFCVADLSNVDPMYQYSLEWFIQIFVSTMADTEKSDNIIQRVKTINDSFTFNLYCNICRSLFEKHKMHFAFLLCIRILMDLKKIDPQEWQHFLAGGTPKQRMPNPASSWLSSRAWNEILALDALPTFQEFVQTFASNIDDYRIMFESSEPHR
;
A
#
# COMPACT_ATOMS: atom_id res chain seq x y z
N MET A 1 39.41 -55.25 115.31
CA MET A 1 39.84 -55.62 116.68
C MET A 1 40.58 -56.94 116.62
N THR A 2 41.91 -56.90 116.53
CA THR A 2 42.76 -58.10 116.62
C THR A 2 43.57 -57.93 117.88
N ILE A 3 43.19 -58.65 118.93
CA ILE A 3 44.01 -58.73 120.14
C ILE A 3 45.32 -59.42 119.75
N ASP A 4 46.43 -58.76 120.04
CA ASP A 4 47.78 -59.25 119.78
C ASP A 4 47.98 -60.59 120.50
N LYS A 5 48.13 -61.67 119.73
CA LYS A 5 48.12 -63.06 120.22
C LYS A 5 49.30 -63.38 121.16
N LYS A 6 50.21 -62.44 121.36
CA LYS A 6 51.44 -62.63 122.14
C LYS A 6 51.23 -62.77 123.65
N ASN A 7 50.09 -62.35 124.21
CA ASN A 7 49.83 -62.37 125.65
C ASN A 7 48.57 -63.17 126.06
N ILE A 8 48.26 -64.29 125.38
CA ILE A 8 47.17 -65.19 125.80
C ILE A 8 47.78 -66.38 126.54
N PHE A 9 47.68 -66.40 127.87
CA PHE A 9 48.11 -67.54 128.67
C PHE A 9 47.09 -68.68 128.58
N LYS A 10 47.58 -69.91 128.46
CA LYS A 10 46.75 -71.13 128.48
C LYS A 10 46.78 -71.72 129.88
N ILE A 11 45.66 -71.65 130.57
CA ILE A 11 45.49 -72.23 131.92
C ILE A 11 44.94 -73.67 131.82
N PRO A 12 45.30 -74.57 132.75
CA PRO A 12 44.72 -75.91 132.81
C PRO A 12 43.22 -75.82 133.10
N GLY A 13 42.40 -76.43 132.25
CA GLY A 13 40.95 -76.54 132.44
C GLY A 13 40.57 -77.63 133.46
N PHE A 14 39.28 -77.69 133.79
CA PHE A 14 38.73 -78.60 134.83
C PHE A 14 38.82 -80.09 134.49
N LYS A 15 39.28 -80.45 133.29
CA LYS A 15 39.53 -81.83 132.83
C LYS A 15 41.01 -82.04 132.50
N PRO A 16 41.62 -83.19 132.84
CA PRO A 16 43.00 -83.48 132.46
C PRO A 16 43.19 -83.39 130.93
N GLY A 17 43.99 -82.44 130.46
CA GLY A 17 44.31 -82.23 129.03
C GLY A 17 43.61 -81.04 128.34
N GLU A 18 42.64 -80.39 129.00
CA GLU A 18 41.94 -79.23 128.44
C GLU A 18 42.73 -77.94 128.70
N LYS A 19 42.96 -77.12 127.66
CA LYS A 19 43.61 -75.80 127.76
C LYS A 19 42.63 -74.73 127.31
N LEU A 20 42.12 -73.95 128.27
CA LEU A 20 41.24 -72.81 127.99
C LEU A 20 42.08 -71.57 127.69
N LEU A 21 41.61 -70.77 126.72
CA LEU A 21 42.23 -69.48 126.39
C LEU A 21 41.69 -68.44 127.38
N ASP A 22 42.58 -67.86 128.18
CA ASP A 22 42.22 -66.79 129.09
C ASP A 22 42.19 -65.46 128.33
N TYR A 23 40.99 -64.91 128.15
CA TYR A 23 40.77 -63.61 127.51
C TYR A 23 40.68 -62.46 128.52
N TRP A 24 40.90 -62.73 129.81
CA TRP A 24 40.80 -61.72 130.86
C TRP A 24 41.89 -60.64 130.74
N ASP A 25 43.16 -61.01 130.70
CA ASP A 25 44.26 -60.06 130.56
C ASP A 25 44.23 -59.26 129.24
N PRO A 26 44.01 -59.91 128.06
CA PRO A 26 43.90 -59.16 126.82
C PRO A 26 42.65 -58.26 126.77
N GLY A 27 41.53 -58.70 127.35
CA GLY A 27 40.32 -57.89 127.49
C GLY A 27 40.52 -56.69 128.41
N ARG A 28 41.31 -56.84 129.48
CA ARG A 28 41.67 -55.74 130.39
C ARG A 28 42.53 -54.69 129.70
N VAL A 29 43.52 -55.10 128.89
CA VAL A 29 44.36 -54.17 128.11
C VAL A 29 43.52 -53.42 127.08
N MET A 30 42.59 -54.10 126.42
CA MET A 30 41.69 -53.50 125.44
C MET A 30 40.73 -52.47 126.04
N LEU A 31 40.31 -52.68 127.30
CA LEU A 31 39.43 -51.78 128.04
C LEU A 31 40.18 -50.71 128.86
N ALA A 32 41.52 -50.73 128.85
CA ALA A 32 42.34 -49.77 129.61
C ALA A 32 42.26 -48.34 129.04
N ASP A 33 41.98 -48.18 127.74
CA ASP A 33 41.72 -46.90 127.08
C ASP A 33 40.27 -46.79 126.60
N PRO A 34 39.39 -46.08 127.34
CA PRO A 34 37.97 -45.97 127.02
C PRO A 34 37.67 -45.22 125.71
N GLN A 35 38.50 -44.25 125.31
CA GLN A 35 38.25 -43.43 124.11
C GLN A 35 38.61 -44.19 122.84
N ALA A 36 39.75 -44.88 122.84
CA ALA A 36 40.17 -45.70 121.70
C ALA A 36 39.19 -46.85 121.42
N PHE A 37 38.65 -47.48 122.48
CA PHE A 37 37.67 -48.56 122.34
C PHE A 37 36.36 -48.09 121.69
N LEU A 38 35.80 -46.94 122.10
CA LEU A 38 34.57 -46.40 121.52
C LEU A 38 34.73 -46.00 120.04
N MET A 39 35.84 -45.35 119.67
CA MET A 39 36.14 -45.02 118.26
C MET A 39 36.22 -46.27 117.39
N SER A 40 36.81 -47.35 117.91
CA SER A 40 36.92 -48.61 117.18
C SER A 40 35.58 -49.31 116.93
N LEU A 41 34.58 -49.07 117.80
CA LEU A 41 33.21 -49.57 117.63
C LEU A 41 32.40 -48.72 116.64
N MET A 42 32.59 -47.40 116.64
CA MET A 42 31.89 -46.47 115.75
C MET A 42 32.34 -46.60 114.29
N ASN A 43 33.65 -46.77 114.08
CA ASN A 43 34.25 -46.90 112.76
C ASN A 43 34.45 -48.36 112.33
N PHE A 44 33.73 -49.30 112.95
CA PHE A 44 33.82 -50.70 112.57
C PHE A 44 33.26 -50.89 111.15
N ASP A 45 34.09 -51.43 110.26
CA ASP A 45 33.69 -51.71 108.89
C ASP A 45 32.70 -52.90 108.87
N LYS A 46 31.41 -52.54 108.83
CA LYS A 46 30.29 -53.48 108.80
C LYS A 46 30.24 -54.35 107.55
N ASP A 47 30.92 -53.95 106.46
CA ASP A 47 31.00 -54.72 105.22
C ASP A 47 32.16 -55.71 105.22
N SER A 48 33.08 -55.65 106.21
CA SER A 48 34.21 -56.59 106.38
C SER A 48 33.91 -57.79 107.30
N ILE A 49 32.65 -57.99 107.71
CA ILE A 49 32.23 -59.12 108.57
C ILE A 49 32.25 -60.41 107.75
N THR A 50 33.11 -61.36 108.11
CA THR A 50 33.20 -62.66 107.44
C THR A 50 32.34 -63.73 108.11
N GLU A 51 31.96 -64.75 107.33
CA GLU A 51 31.11 -65.85 107.77
C GLU A 51 31.74 -66.61 108.97
N GLU A 52 33.06 -66.78 108.98
CA GLU A 52 33.80 -67.39 110.11
C GLU A 52 33.71 -66.61 111.43
N MET A 53 33.62 -65.28 111.37
CA MET A 53 33.50 -64.44 112.57
C MET A 53 32.09 -64.52 113.17
N ILE A 54 31.08 -64.58 112.31
CA ILE A 54 29.67 -64.74 112.69
C ILE A 54 29.43 -66.10 113.35
N ASP A 55 30.00 -67.18 112.82
CA ASP A 55 29.84 -68.52 113.40
C ASP A 55 30.46 -68.67 114.80
N LYS A 56 31.59 -67.98 115.04
CA LYS A 56 32.20 -67.92 116.38
C LYS A 56 31.35 -67.09 117.35
N LEU A 57 30.74 -66.00 116.87
CA LEU A 57 29.84 -65.14 117.65
C LEU A 57 28.51 -65.82 117.97
N ARG A 58 28.02 -66.68 117.07
CA ARG A 58 26.73 -67.38 117.17
C ARG A 58 26.55 -68.10 118.50
N LYS A 59 27.59 -68.81 118.96
CA LYS A 59 27.59 -69.56 120.23
C LYS A 59 27.33 -68.68 121.46
N TYR A 60 27.67 -67.40 121.40
CA TYR A 60 27.47 -66.44 122.50
C TYR A 60 26.17 -65.66 122.32
N VAL A 61 25.80 -65.31 121.09
CA VAL A 61 24.58 -64.54 120.77
C VAL A 61 23.30 -65.37 120.97
N GLU A 62 23.38 -66.70 120.81
CA GLU A 62 22.26 -67.63 121.03
C GLU A 62 22.17 -68.16 122.47
N ASP A 63 23.11 -67.81 123.36
CA ASP A 63 23.09 -68.23 124.77
C ASP A 63 21.96 -67.50 125.55
N PRO A 64 21.02 -68.21 126.21
CA PRO A 64 19.93 -67.60 126.96
C PRO A 64 20.37 -66.78 128.20
N LEU A 65 21.63 -66.87 128.63
CA LEU A 65 22.23 -66.02 129.66
C LEU A 65 22.80 -64.71 129.08
N PHE A 66 23.15 -64.67 127.79
CA PHE A 66 23.76 -63.51 127.11
C PHE A 66 22.72 -62.67 126.36
N THR A 67 21.75 -62.14 127.10
CA THR A 67 20.72 -61.24 126.55
C THR A 67 20.81 -59.85 127.21
N PRO A 68 20.50 -58.76 126.46
CA PRO A 68 20.57 -57.40 127.01
C PRO A 68 19.77 -57.23 128.30
N GLN A 69 18.61 -57.90 128.38
CA GLN A 69 17.70 -57.84 129.52
C GLN A 69 18.30 -58.44 130.80
N LYS A 70 19.00 -59.58 130.72
CA LYS A 70 19.64 -60.21 131.88
C LYS A 70 20.93 -59.51 132.29
N ILE A 71 21.75 -59.09 131.32
CA ILE A 71 23.02 -58.39 131.59
C ILE A 71 22.78 -57.02 132.24
N SER A 72 21.65 -56.37 131.95
CA SER A 72 21.27 -55.08 132.57
C SER A 72 21.16 -55.13 134.10
N LYS A 73 20.87 -56.30 134.69
CA LYS A 73 20.78 -56.48 136.14
C LYS A 73 22.15 -56.51 136.83
N VAL A 74 23.24 -56.74 136.07
CA VAL A 74 24.62 -56.85 136.57
C VAL A 74 25.44 -55.61 136.21
N SER A 75 25.26 -55.04 134.99
CA SER A 75 25.91 -53.79 134.58
C SER A 75 25.17 -53.12 133.42
N LYS A 76 24.84 -51.82 133.56
CA LYS A 76 24.20 -51.01 132.50
C LYS A 76 25.11 -50.77 131.30
N ALA A 77 26.41 -50.57 131.49
CA ALA A 77 27.35 -50.30 130.40
C ALA A 77 27.56 -51.51 129.48
N CYS A 78 27.52 -52.73 130.05
CA CYS A 78 27.64 -53.97 129.29
C CYS A 78 26.41 -54.27 128.42
N THR A 79 25.23 -53.71 128.78
CA THR A 79 23.99 -53.88 127.99
C THR A 79 24.12 -53.28 126.58
N SER A 80 24.69 -52.09 126.46
CA SER A 80 24.91 -51.40 125.18
C SER A 80 25.84 -52.17 124.23
N LEU A 81 26.89 -52.80 124.77
CA LEU A 81 27.81 -53.63 124.00
C LEU A 81 27.15 -54.92 123.52
N CYS A 82 26.33 -55.56 124.36
CA CYS A 82 25.53 -56.71 123.96
C CYS A 82 24.58 -56.36 122.81
N MET A 83 23.87 -55.22 122.87
CA MET A 83 22.99 -54.76 121.80
C MET A 83 23.73 -54.49 120.47
N TRP A 84 24.92 -53.89 120.54
CA TRP A 84 25.74 -53.63 119.36
C TRP A 84 26.15 -54.93 118.65
N ILE A 85 26.56 -55.95 119.41
CA ILE A 85 26.92 -57.27 118.86
C ILE A 85 25.72 -57.92 118.16
N HIS A 86 24.52 -57.88 118.77
CA HIS A 86 23.29 -58.38 118.13
C HIS A 86 22.92 -57.60 116.85
N ALA A 87 23.15 -56.28 116.80
CA ALA A 87 22.85 -55.45 115.65
C ALA A 87 23.79 -55.73 114.46
N MET A 88 25.09 -55.90 114.73
CA MET A 88 26.08 -56.26 113.71
C MET A 88 25.82 -57.66 113.13
N PHE A 89 25.40 -58.61 113.96
CA PHE A 89 24.98 -59.95 113.51
C PHE A 89 23.80 -59.89 112.52
N LYS A 90 22.82 -59.02 112.76
CA LYS A 90 21.66 -58.85 111.85
C LYS A 90 22.01 -58.13 110.53
N PHE A 91 22.91 -57.14 110.57
CA PHE A 91 23.27 -56.36 109.38
C PHE A 91 23.85 -57.22 108.25
N TYR A 92 24.70 -58.20 108.58
CA TYR A 92 25.31 -59.11 107.61
C TYR A 92 24.27 -59.84 106.73
N PHE A 93 23.20 -60.38 107.33
CA PHE A 93 22.15 -61.10 106.61
C PHE A 93 21.32 -60.20 105.67
N VAL A 94 21.13 -58.93 106.02
CA VAL A 94 20.38 -57.97 105.19
C VAL A 94 21.19 -57.52 103.97
N ASN A 95 22.49 -57.29 104.14
CA ASN A 95 23.35 -56.80 103.04
C ASN A 95 23.46 -57.82 101.89
N LYS A 96 23.52 -59.12 102.23
CA LYS A 96 23.53 -60.23 101.25
C LYS A 96 22.31 -60.22 100.30
N ALA A 97 21.17 -59.68 100.74
CA ALA A 97 19.95 -59.62 99.93
C ALA A 97 19.87 -58.40 98.97
N VAL A 98 20.62 -57.32 99.23
CA VAL A 98 20.47 -56.03 98.52
C VAL A 98 21.49 -55.84 97.40
N ALA A 99 22.65 -56.50 97.48
CA ALA A 99 23.71 -56.45 96.47
C ALA A 99 23.25 -56.67 95.00
N PRO A 100 22.43 -57.69 94.65
CA PRO A 100 22.04 -57.94 93.26
C PRO A 100 21.17 -56.83 92.66
N LYS A 101 20.38 -56.10 93.48
CA LYS A 101 19.50 -55.03 93.00
C LYS A 101 20.25 -53.75 92.59
N LYS A 102 21.38 -53.45 93.26
CA LYS A 102 22.23 -52.30 92.89
C LYS A 102 22.92 -52.51 91.55
N ALA A 103 23.35 -53.73 91.24
CA ALA A 103 23.99 -54.06 89.96
C ALA A 103 23.01 -53.97 88.77
N ALA A 104 21.75 -54.38 88.96
CA ALA A 104 20.73 -54.31 87.92
C ALA A 104 20.38 -52.85 87.51
N LEU A 105 20.33 -51.93 88.48
CA LEU A 105 20.04 -50.51 88.23
C LEU A 105 21.15 -49.80 87.45
N ALA A 106 22.41 -50.18 87.68
CA ALA A 106 23.54 -49.61 86.95
C ALA A 106 23.53 -49.99 85.46
N ARG A 107 23.20 -51.26 85.13
CA ARG A 107 23.09 -51.70 83.72
C ARG A 107 21.98 -50.97 82.96
N ALA A 108 20.78 -50.89 83.55
CA ALA A 108 19.65 -50.23 82.90
C ALA A 108 19.89 -48.73 82.62
N LYS A 109 20.68 -48.04 83.46
CA LYS A 109 21.05 -46.64 83.21
C LYS A 109 22.04 -46.49 82.05
N ALA A 110 23.02 -47.39 81.94
CA ALA A 110 23.98 -47.37 80.84
C ALA A 110 23.30 -47.61 79.49
N ASP A 111 22.35 -48.56 79.43
CA ASP A 111 21.60 -48.87 78.20
C ASP A 111 20.68 -47.69 77.78
N LEU A 112 20.08 -46.99 78.74
CA LEU A 112 19.26 -45.81 78.46
C LEU A 112 20.09 -44.65 77.88
N GLU A 113 21.31 -44.45 78.40
CA GLU A 113 22.19 -43.37 77.94
C GLU A 113 22.70 -43.63 76.52
N ALA A 114 23.07 -44.88 76.20
CA ALA A 114 23.47 -45.27 74.85
C ALA A 114 22.34 -45.11 73.82
N THR A 115 21.10 -45.47 74.19
CA THR A 115 19.94 -45.33 73.29
C THR A 115 19.53 -43.87 73.07
N LEU A 116 19.65 -43.01 74.08
CA LEU A 116 19.40 -41.58 73.94
C LEU A 116 20.44 -40.88 73.05
N GLN A 117 21.71 -41.26 73.14
CA GLN A 117 22.75 -40.76 72.22
C GLN A 117 22.48 -41.17 70.77
N ALA A 118 22.17 -42.44 70.51
CA ALA A 118 21.84 -42.91 69.18
C ALA A 118 20.60 -42.20 68.58
N LEU A 119 19.60 -41.88 69.41
CA LEU A 119 18.42 -41.12 69.00
C LEU A 119 18.77 -39.66 68.67
N ALA A 120 19.66 -39.03 69.45
CA ALA A 120 20.11 -37.68 69.19
C ALA A 120 20.89 -37.58 67.86
N ASP A 121 21.80 -38.52 67.60
CA ASP A 121 22.58 -38.58 66.36
C ASP A 121 21.70 -38.83 65.13
N ALA A 122 20.70 -39.72 65.26
CA ALA A 122 19.73 -39.98 64.20
C ALA A 122 18.86 -38.75 63.90
N LYS A 123 18.41 -38.02 64.93
CA LYS A 123 17.66 -36.76 64.76
C LYS A 123 18.51 -35.66 64.13
N ALA A 124 19.80 -35.57 64.49
CA ALA A 124 20.72 -34.60 63.91
C ALA A 124 20.93 -34.86 62.41
N LYS A 125 21.20 -36.12 62.02
CA LYS A 125 21.32 -36.52 60.61
C LYS A 125 20.04 -36.28 59.83
N MET A 126 18.88 -36.59 60.41
CA MET A 126 17.59 -36.36 59.76
C MET A 126 17.35 -34.87 59.51
N LYS A 127 17.72 -34.01 60.47
CA LYS A 127 17.63 -32.56 60.31
C LYS A 127 18.56 -32.04 59.20
N GLU A 128 19.81 -32.49 59.17
CA GLU A 128 20.77 -32.12 58.12
C GLU A 128 20.30 -32.54 56.72
N VAL A 129 19.78 -33.77 56.59
CA VAL A 129 19.23 -34.25 55.32
C VAL A 129 18.00 -33.45 54.90
N LEU A 130 17.09 -33.12 55.83
CA LEU A 130 15.90 -32.30 55.52
C LEU A 130 16.28 -30.88 55.10
N GLU A 131 17.23 -30.24 55.79
CA GLU A 131 17.74 -28.91 55.43
C GLU A 131 18.42 -28.93 54.06
N GLY A 132 19.21 -29.97 53.76
CA GLY A 132 19.81 -30.17 52.43
C GLY A 132 18.78 -30.42 51.33
N LEU A 133 17.72 -31.18 51.62
CA LEU A 133 16.60 -31.43 50.70
C LEU A 133 15.82 -30.14 50.40
N GLU A 134 15.59 -29.31 51.41
CA GLU A 134 14.90 -28.04 51.26
C GLU A 134 15.72 -27.04 50.43
N GLN A 135 17.05 -26.99 50.64
CA GLN A 135 17.95 -26.18 49.81
C GLN A 135 17.97 -26.65 48.36
N LEU A 136 18.04 -27.97 48.13
CA LEU A 136 18.00 -28.55 46.78
C LEU A 136 16.64 -28.32 46.11
N GLN A 137 15.53 -28.42 46.84
CA GLN A 137 14.20 -28.11 46.32
C GLN A 137 14.07 -26.64 45.92
N LYS A 138 14.58 -25.71 46.74
CA LYS A 138 14.63 -24.28 46.37
C LYS A 138 15.48 -24.04 45.13
N ALA A 139 16.70 -24.59 45.07
CA ALA A 139 17.58 -24.44 43.93
C ALA A 139 16.99 -25.06 42.65
N LEU A 140 16.32 -26.21 42.75
CA LEU A 140 15.60 -26.83 41.65
C LEU A 140 14.44 -25.93 41.17
N ALA A 141 13.63 -25.40 42.08
CA ALA A 141 12.52 -24.51 41.74
C ALA A 141 13.00 -23.22 41.06
N GLU A 142 14.07 -22.61 41.56
CA GLU A 142 14.69 -21.42 40.93
C GLU A 142 15.22 -21.74 39.52
N LYS A 143 15.87 -22.89 39.34
CA LYS A 143 16.38 -23.31 38.03
C LYS A 143 15.26 -23.66 37.05
N ILE A 144 14.17 -24.26 37.51
CA ILE A 144 12.99 -24.53 36.69
C ILE A 144 12.32 -23.21 36.29
N ALA A 145 12.08 -22.30 37.24
CA ALA A 145 11.50 -20.99 36.94
C ALA A 145 12.35 -20.20 35.96
N PHE A 146 13.67 -20.19 36.14
CA PHE A 146 14.60 -19.55 35.20
C PHE A 146 14.58 -20.23 33.82
N LYS A 147 14.50 -21.56 33.77
CA LYS A 147 14.38 -22.30 32.51
C LYS A 147 13.08 -21.93 31.78
N GLU A 148 11.94 -21.93 32.47
CA GLU A 148 10.64 -21.57 31.91
C GLU A 148 10.61 -20.12 31.43
N GLU A 149 11.17 -19.18 32.20
CA GLU A 149 11.32 -17.77 31.78
C GLU A 149 12.15 -17.65 30.49
N LYS A 150 13.26 -18.39 30.38
CA LYS A 150 14.09 -18.39 29.17
C LYS A 150 13.42 -19.06 27.99
N GLU A 151 12.72 -20.18 28.19
CA GLU A 151 11.96 -20.84 27.12
C GLU A 151 10.83 -19.93 26.60
N GLN A 152 10.12 -19.23 27.49
CA GLN A 152 9.13 -18.22 27.10
C GLN A 152 9.78 -17.06 26.35
N SER A 153 10.92 -16.55 26.83
CA SER A 153 11.64 -15.48 26.15
C SER A 153 12.15 -15.88 24.76
N ILE A 154 12.57 -17.14 24.58
CA ILE A 154 12.99 -17.66 23.27
C ILE A 154 11.78 -17.74 22.34
N ALA A 155 10.66 -18.31 22.80
CA ALA A 155 9.45 -18.41 21.99
C ALA A 155 8.94 -17.03 21.52
N VAL A 156 8.93 -16.04 22.42
CA VAL A 156 8.56 -14.66 22.06
C VAL A 156 9.54 -14.05 21.06
N CYS A 157 10.85 -14.34 21.19
CA CYS A 157 11.86 -13.86 20.25
C CYS A 157 11.71 -14.50 18.87
N GLU A 158 11.47 -15.80 18.79
CA GLU A 158 11.23 -16.52 17.53
C GLU A 158 9.98 -16.01 16.82
N GLU A 159 8.89 -15.74 17.54
CA GLU A 159 7.70 -15.12 16.96
C GLU A 159 8.00 -13.72 16.43
N LYS A 160 8.71 -12.88 17.19
CA LYS A 160 9.10 -11.54 16.74
C LYS A 160 9.98 -11.60 15.51
N LEU A 161 10.91 -12.55 15.44
CA LEU A 161 11.79 -12.76 14.28
C LEU A 161 10.99 -13.19 13.06
N ASN A 162 10.08 -14.15 13.20
CA ASN A 162 9.20 -14.58 12.11
C ASN A 162 8.32 -13.44 11.58
N ARG A 163 7.76 -12.62 12.48
CA ARG A 163 6.96 -11.43 12.11
C ARG A 163 7.82 -10.39 11.37
N ALA A 164 9.02 -10.11 11.86
CA ALA A 164 9.95 -9.18 11.21
C ALA A 164 10.36 -9.67 9.81
N MET A 165 10.62 -10.97 9.64
CA MET A 165 11.00 -11.54 8.35
C MET A 165 9.88 -11.45 7.31
N ARG A 166 8.64 -11.74 7.72
CA ARG A 166 7.44 -11.57 6.87
C ARG A 166 7.24 -10.10 6.47
N LEU A 167 7.39 -9.18 7.43
CA LEU A 167 7.27 -7.75 7.19
C LEU A 167 8.33 -7.23 6.21
N ILE A 168 9.60 -7.61 6.39
CA ILE A 168 10.71 -7.24 5.49
C ILE A 168 10.45 -7.77 4.08
N ASN A 169 10.07 -9.03 3.93
CA ASN A 169 9.81 -9.63 2.62
C ASN A 169 8.60 -9.02 1.92
N GLY A 170 7.57 -8.63 2.69
CA GLY A 170 6.40 -7.95 2.16
C GLY A 170 6.69 -6.52 1.70
N LEU A 171 7.58 -5.80 2.41
CA LEU A 171 7.96 -4.42 2.11
C LEU A 171 9.14 -4.29 1.14
N ALA A 172 9.90 -5.34 0.88
CA ALA A 172 11.11 -5.28 0.06
C ALA A 172 10.85 -4.72 -1.35
N GLU A 173 9.77 -5.13 -2.00
CA GLU A 173 9.40 -4.63 -3.33
C GLU A 173 8.77 -3.23 -3.29
N GLU A 174 8.01 -2.93 -2.24
CA GLU A 174 7.47 -1.57 -2.06
C GLU A 174 8.60 -0.57 -1.83
N LYS A 175 9.65 -0.96 -1.11
CA LYS A 175 10.86 -0.17 -0.94
C LYS A 175 11.50 0.19 -2.28
N ILE A 176 11.75 -0.80 -3.15
CA ILE A 176 12.36 -0.55 -4.48
C ILE A 176 11.47 0.40 -5.30
N ARG A 177 10.15 0.22 -5.25
CA ARG A 177 9.21 1.10 -5.96
C ARG A 177 9.19 2.52 -5.40
N TRP A 178 9.26 2.69 -4.08
CA TRP A 178 9.37 4.00 -3.47
C TRP A 178 10.71 4.66 -3.79
N GLU A 179 11.82 3.91 -3.81
CA GLU A 179 13.12 4.41 -4.27
C GLU A 179 13.03 4.92 -5.73
N GLN A 180 12.42 4.15 -6.64
CA GLN A 180 12.15 4.58 -8.02
C GLN A 180 11.24 5.82 -8.10
N THR A 181 10.18 5.86 -7.30
CA THR A 181 9.24 7.00 -7.25
C THR A 181 9.95 8.25 -6.73
N ILE A 182 10.86 8.10 -5.76
CA ILE A 182 11.68 9.20 -5.24
C ILE A 182 12.65 9.69 -6.32
N GLU A 183 13.32 8.79 -7.04
CA GLU A 183 14.19 9.17 -8.16
C GLU A 183 13.41 9.93 -9.26
N GLU A 184 12.21 9.48 -9.59
CA GLU A 184 11.31 10.17 -10.53
C GLU A 184 10.87 11.53 -10.00
N ILE A 185 10.47 11.63 -8.73
CA ILE A 185 10.09 12.90 -8.10
C ILE A 185 11.28 13.87 -8.07
N ASP A 186 12.47 13.42 -7.70
CA ASP A 186 13.68 14.24 -7.66
C ASP A 186 14.02 14.78 -9.05
N ALA A 187 13.92 13.95 -10.09
CA ALA A 187 14.06 14.39 -11.48
C ALA A 187 12.97 15.41 -11.88
N ASN A 188 11.72 15.13 -11.50
CA ASN A 188 10.59 16.01 -11.80
C ASN A 188 10.69 17.36 -11.08
N VAL A 189 11.21 17.41 -9.85
CA VAL A 189 11.41 18.67 -9.10
C VAL A 189 12.37 19.61 -9.81
N VAL A 190 13.38 19.07 -10.50
CA VAL A 190 14.29 19.88 -11.33
C VAL A 190 13.60 20.33 -12.63
N ASN A 191 12.87 19.42 -13.28
CA ASN A 191 12.26 19.65 -14.59
C ASN A 191 10.95 20.46 -14.55
N VAL A 192 10.28 20.53 -13.39
CA VAL A 192 8.96 21.16 -13.22
C VAL A 192 8.95 22.61 -13.68
N THR A 193 10.07 23.31 -13.54
CA THR A 193 10.18 24.72 -13.93
C THR A 193 9.99 24.89 -15.44
N GLY A 194 10.65 24.05 -16.25
CA GLY A 194 10.46 24.06 -17.70
C GLY A 194 9.11 23.52 -18.11
N ASP A 195 8.66 22.42 -17.50
CA ASP A 195 7.41 21.76 -17.83
C ASP A 195 6.19 22.69 -17.59
N ILE A 196 6.15 23.35 -16.43
CA ILE A 196 5.07 24.28 -16.09
C ILE A 196 5.17 25.57 -16.91
N LEU A 197 6.37 26.04 -17.25
CA LEU A 197 6.53 27.20 -18.15
C LEU A 197 5.91 26.93 -19.52
N ILE A 198 6.19 25.77 -20.12
CA ILE A 198 5.60 25.36 -21.39
C ILE A 198 4.09 25.21 -21.25
N CYS A 199 3.65 24.42 -20.27
CA CYS A 199 2.24 24.10 -20.09
C CYS A 199 1.40 25.35 -19.79
N SER A 200 1.91 26.30 -19.02
CA SER A 200 1.24 27.60 -18.78
C SER A 200 1.15 28.44 -20.06
N GLY A 201 2.19 28.45 -20.90
CA GLY A 201 2.13 29.01 -22.24
C GLY A 201 1.07 28.33 -23.12
N CYS A 202 0.95 27.01 -23.01
CA CYS A 202 -0.07 26.23 -23.72
C CYS A 202 -1.50 26.62 -23.32
N VAL A 203 -1.77 26.71 -22.01
CA VAL A 203 -3.08 27.13 -21.46
C VAL A 203 -3.39 28.58 -21.85
N ALA A 204 -2.39 29.45 -21.88
CA ALA A 204 -2.60 30.86 -22.17
C ALA A 204 -2.88 31.15 -23.66
N TYR A 205 -2.16 30.47 -24.57
CA TYR A 205 -2.07 30.88 -25.96
C TYR A 205 -2.43 29.82 -27.00
N LEU A 206 -2.32 28.51 -26.74
CA LEU A 206 -2.46 27.51 -27.81
C LEU A 206 -3.92 27.25 -28.20
N THR A 207 -4.84 27.33 -27.26
CA THR A 207 -6.24 26.92 -27.42
C THR A 207 -6.99 27.53 -28.62
N PRO A 208 -6.74 28.76 -29.10
CA PRO A 208 -7.44 29.32 -30.26
C PRO A 208 -6.92 28.80 -31.61
N PHE A 209 -5.73 28.22 -31.66
CA PHE A 209 -5.05 27.89 -32.92
C PHE A 209 -5.36 26.48 -33.44
N THR A 210 -5.09 26.26 -34.72
CA THR A 210 -5.18 24.95 -35.39
C THR A 210 -4.03 24.03 -34.97
N ASP A 211 -4.22 22.70 -35.09
CA ASP A 211 -3.22 21.69 -34.70
C ASP A 211 -1.84 21.92 -35.34
N SER A 212 -1.79 22.20 -36.66
CA SER A 212 -0.52 22.43 -37.37
C SER A 212 0.24 23.64 -36.83
N TYR A 213 -0.47 24.73 -36.51
CA TYR A 213 0.12 25.94 -35.95
C TYR A 213 0.53 25.74 -34.48
N ARG A 214 -0.25 24.99 -33.69
CA ARG A 214 0.11 24.64 -32.31
C ARG A 214 1.41 23.86 -32.27
N ARG A 215 1.56 22.85 -33.14
CA ARG A 215 2.78 22.03 -33.19
C ARG A 215 4.01 22.83 -33.60
N SER A 216 3.89 23.72 -34.59
CA SER A 216 5.02 24.57 -35.00
C SER A 216 5.40 25.57 -33.91
N LEU A 217 4.41 26.18 -33.25
CA LEU A 217 4.64 27.12 -32.15
C LEU A 217 5.24 26.41 -30.93
N PHE A 218 4.71 25.25 -30.56
CA PHE A 218 5.23 24.41 -29.48
C PHE A 218 6.67 23.98 -29.76
N ALA A 219 6.98 23.51 -30.98
CA ALA A 219 8.34 23.17 -31.37
C ALA A 219 9.30 24.37 -31.24
N SER A 220 8.86 25.56 -31.67
CA SER A 220 9.64 26.79 -31.50
C SER A 220 9.88 27.15 -30.03
N TRP A 221 8.88 26.95 -29.15
CA TRP A 221 9.05 27.15 -27.71
C TRP A 221 10.03 26.14 -27.11
N MET A 222 9.95 24.87 -27.50
CA MET A 222 10.88 23.82 -27.05
C MET A 222 12.33 24.12 -27.49
N GLU A 223 12.53 24.61 -28.72
CA GLU A 223 13.85 25.05 -29.19
C GLU A 223 14.43 26.17 -28.31
N LYS A 224 13.60 27.14 -27.89
CA LYS A 224 14.04 28.23 -27.01
C LYS A 224 14.38 27.74 -25.61
N ILE A 225 13.59 26.84 -25.04
CA ILE A 225 13.85 26.27 -23.72
C ILE A 225 15.16 25.48 -23.72
N THR A 226 15.39 24.72 -24.79
CA THR A 226 16.65 23.99 -25.01
C THR A 226 17.83 24.97 -25.15
N TYR A 227 17.66 26.05 -25.92
CA TYR A 227 18.69 27.08 -26.08
C TYR A 227 19.07 27.77 -24.76
N TYR A 228 18.09 28.08 -23.91
CA TYR A 228 18.31 28.68 -22.59
C TYR A 228 18.69 27.66 -21.50
N GLN A 229 18.86 26.38 -21.85
CA GLN A 229 19.23 25.29 -20.93
C GLN A 229 18.32 25.17 -19.71
N ILE A 230 17.03 25.47 -19.88
CA ILE A 230 16.04 25.28 -18.81
C ILE A 230 15.77 23.77 -18.71
N PRO A 231 15.86 23.14 -17.52
CA PRO A 231 15.54 21.73 -17.36
C PRO A 231 14.05 21.45 -17.65
N PHE A 232 13.76 20.38 -18.39
CA PHE A 232 12.41 19.95 -18.72
C PHE A 232 12.38 18.43 -18.95
N THR A 233 11.19 17.84 -18.84
CA THR A 233 11.01 16.40 -19.01
C THR A 233 11.11 16.00 -20.49
N PRO A 234 11.84 14.92 -20.86
CA PRO A 234 11.92 14.47 -22.24
C PRO A 234 10.52 14.17 -22.81
N ASN A 235 10.23 14.65 -24.03
CA ASN A 235 8.91 14.54 -24.67
C ASN A 235 7.76 15.19 -23.86
N CYS A 236 8.05 16.28 -23.14
CA CYS A 236 7.05 17.10 -22.45
C CYS A 236 5.89 17.46 -23.39
N ASN A 237 4.67 17.17 -22.95
CA ASN A 237 3.45 17.60 -23.63
C ASN A 237 2.37 17.98 -22.59
N PRO A 238 1.42 18.86 -22.95
CA PRO A 238 0.41 19.32 -22.00
C PRO A 238 -0.44 18.19 -21.43
N VAL A 239 -0.68 17.14 -22.22
CA VAL A 239 -1.54 16.01 -21.83
C VAL A 239 -0.86 15.12 -20.79
N THR A 240 0.45 14.90 -20.86
CA THR A 240 1.19 14.05 -19.92
C THR A 240 1.52 14.78 -18.63
N ILE A 241 1.78 16.09 -18.70
CA ILE A 241 2.14 16.89 -17.52
C ILE A 241 0.89 17.33 -16.73
N LEU A 242 -0.13 17.86 -17.41
CA LEU A 242 -1.34 18.39 -16.75
C LEU A 242 -2.51 17.40 -16.74
N GLY A 243 -2.52 16.42 -17.65
CA GLY A 243 -3.64 15.52 -17.83
C GLY A 243 -3.59 14.32 -16.88
N GLU A 244 -4.68 14.09 -16.18
CA GLU A 244 -4.87 12.85 -15.41
C GLU A 244 -5.46 11.76 -16.32
N PRO A 245 -4.82 10.59 -16.47
CA PRO A 245 -5.30 9.54 -17.37
C PRO A 245 -6.73 9.09 -17.07
N VAL A 246 -7.10 8.95 -15.80
CA VAL A 246 -8.45 8.53 -15.39
C VAL A 246 -9.50 9.56 -15.80
N GLN A 247 -9.24 10.84 -15.53
CA GLN A 247 -10.14 11.93 -15.89
C GLN A 247 -10.31 12.07 -17.41
N ILE A 248 -9.22 11.93 -18.18
CA ILE A 248 -9.27 11.91 -19.65
C ILE A 248 -10.16 10.77 -20.15
N ARG A 249 -10.10 9.59 -19.53
CA ARG A 249 -10.98 8.47 -19.89
C ARG A 249 -12.44 8.76 -19.59
N LEU A 250 -12.75 9.37 -18.44
CA LEU A 250 -14.11 9.77 -18.11
C LEU A 250 -14.66 10.74 -19.16
N TRP A 251 -13.88 11.74 -19.57
CA TRP A 251 -14.30 12.65 -20.64
C TRP A 251 -14.56 11.93 -21.97
N GLN A 252 -13.75 10.94 -22.33
CA GLN A 252 -13.95 10.13 -23.54
C GLN A 252 -15.23 9.29 -23.47
N LEU A 253 -15.57 8.75 -22.29
CA LEU A 253 -16.85 8.07 -22.06
C LEU A 253 -18.03 9.05 -22.18
N ASP A 254 -17.85 10.28 -21.71
CA ASP A 254 -18.82 11.38 -21.86
C ASP A 254 -18.88 11.95 -23.29
N GLY A 255 -18.15 11.37 -24.24
CA GLY A 255 -18.24 11.69 -25.66
C GLY A 255 -17.22 12.71 -26.16
N LEU A 256 -16.14 12.97 -25.41
CA LEU A 256 -14.96 13.65 -25.94
C LEU A 256 -14.33 12.79 -27.05
N PRO A 257 -14.03 13.36 -28.23
CA PRO A 257 -13.26 12.65 -29.25
C PRO A 257 -11.90 12.18 -28.71
N ARG A 258 -11.44 11.02 -29.18
CA ARG A 258 -10.20 10.37 -28.69
C ARG A 258 -8.92 10.92 -29.33
N ASP A 259 -9.03 11.91 -30.20
CA ASP A 259 -7.86 12.51 -30.85
C ASP A 259 -7.06 13.38 -29.89
N TYR A 260 -5.81 13.60 -30.27
CA TYR A 260 -4.86 14.36 -29.47
C TYR A 260 -5.33 15.82 -29.25
N LEU A 261 -5.86 16.49 -30.28
CA LEU A 261 -6.27 17.89 -30.18
C LEU A 261 -7.46 18.06 -29.22
N SER A 262 -8.47 17.19 -29.32
CA SER A 262 -9.63 17.20 -28.42
C SER A 262 -9.23 16.90 -26.97
N THR A 263 -8.33 15.94 -26.77
CA THR A 263 -7.78 15.62 -25.45
C THR A 263 -6.97 16.77 -24.87
N GLU A 264 -6.09 17.38 -25.67
CA GLU A 264 -5.31 18.56 -25.30
C GLU A 264 -6.24 19.73 -24.94
N ASN A 265 -7.26 20.01 -25.76
CA ASN A 265 -8.25 21.03 -25.47
C ASN A 265 -8.95 20.79 -24.13
N ALA A 266 -9.37 19.55 -23.84
CA ALA A 266 -10.03 19.24 -22.58
C ALA A 266 -9.12 19.47 -21.36
N VAL A 267 -7.86 19.02 -21.45
CA VAL A 267 -6.85 19.22 -20.40
C VAL A 267 -6.59 20.71 -20.19
N LEU A 268 -6.32 21.47 -21.26
CA LEU A 268 -6.05 22.91 -21.17
C LEU A 268 -7.25 23.69 -20.60
N VAL A 269 -8.47 23.30 -20.95
CA VAL A 269 -9.70 23.89 -20.39
C VAL A 269 -9.84 23.59 -18.91
N SER A 270 -9.55 22.36 -18.46
CA SER A 270 -9.63 22.01 -17.03
C SER A 270 -8.64 22.77 -16.15
N CYS A 271 -7.51 23.18 -16.70
CA CYS A 271 -6.47 23.92 -15.98
C CYS A 271 -6.62 25.45 -16.10
N SER A 272 -7.55 25.95 -16.93
CA SER A 272 -7.76 27.37 -17.14
C SER A 272 -8.64 27.99 -16.06
N ARG A 273 -8.29 29.21 -15.63
CA ARG A 273 -9.14 30.06 -14.79
C ARG A 273 -10.19 30.83 -15.59
N ARG A 274 -9.94 31.07 -16.89
CA ARG A 274 -10.90 31.75 -17.78
C ARG A 274 -11.92 30.75 -18.30
N TRP A 275 -13.17 31.18 -18.40
CA TRP A 275 -14.25 30.34 -18.92
C TRP A 275 -14.06 30.02 -20.41
N PRO A 276 -14.22 28.75 -20.82
CA PRO A 276 -14.04 28.34 -22.20
C PRO A 276 -15.20 28.79 -23.11
N LEU A 277 -14.83 29.41 -24.23
CA LEU A 277 -15.68 29.63 -25.40
C LEU A 277 -15.21 28.69 -26.51
N PHE A 278 -15.98 27.63 -26.75
CA PHE A 278 -15.72 26.65 -27.78
C PHE A 278 -16.21 27.14 -29.14
N ILE A 279 -15.30 27.24 -30.09
CA ILE A 279 -15.59 27.35 -31.52
C ILE A 279 -15.88 25.93 -32.01
N ASP A 280 -17.17 25.59 -32.09
CA ASP A 280 -17.66 24.23 -32.30
C ASP A 280 -18.78 24.20 -33.37
N PRO A 281 -18.42 24.32 -34.66
CA PRO A 281 -19.41 24.34 -35.75
C PRO A 281 -20.22 23.05 -35.85
N GLN A 282 -19.62 21.92 -35.49
CA GLN A 282 -20.21 20.59 -35.58
C GLN A 282 -20.97 20.17 -34.30
N GLY A 283 -20.89 20.95 -33.22
CA GLY A 283 -21.62 20.69 -31.98
C GLY A 283 -21.07 19.54 -31.12
N GLN A 284 -19.79 19.16 -31.30
CA GLN A 284 -19.16 18.08 -30.53
C GLN A 284 -18.89 18.49 -29.08
N ALA A 285 -18.26 19.65 -28.85
CA ALA A 285 -18.02 20.18 -27.51
C ALA A 285 -19.34 20.41 -26.77
N ASN A 286 -20.37 20.92 -27.46
CA ASN A 286 -21.71 21.08 -26.90
C ASN A 286 -22.28 19.76 -26.37
N LYS A 287 -22.21 18.67 -27.16
CA LYS A 287 -22.68 17.33 -26.77
C LYS A 287 -21.86 16.77 -25.60
N TRP A 288 -20.54 16.96 -25.62
CA TRP A 288 -19.64 16.52 -24.56
C TRP A 288 -19.93 17.21 -23.21
N VAL A 289 -19.99 18.54 -23.19
CA VAL A 289 -20.29 19.32 -21.96
C VAL A 289 -21.65 18.94 -21.38
N LYS A 290 -22.66 18.70 -22.23
CA LYS A 290 -23.98 18.23 -21.79
C LYS A 290 -23.95 16.87 -21.09
N LYS A 291 -23.13 15.94 -21.58
CA LYS A 291 -22.99 14.60 -20.98
C LYS A 291 -22.16 14.66 -19.70
N MET A 292 -21.03 15.35 -19.73
CA MET A 292 -20.13 15.51 -18.58
C MET A 292 -20.83 16.14 -17.38
N CYS A 293 -21.59 17.23 -17.59
CA CYS A 293 -22.28 17.94 -16.52
C CYS A 293 -23.64 17.33 -16.13
N LYS A 294 -24.04 16.19 -16.73
CA LYS A 294 -25.38 15.61 -16.52
C LYS A 294 -25.63 15.22 -15.07
N ASN A 295 -24.62 14.66 -14.39
CA ASN A 295 -24.74 14.19 -13.01
C ASN A 295 -24.62 15.34 -11.98
N MET A 296 -23.88 16.41 -12.31
CA MET A 296 -23.70 17.58 -11.43
C MET A 296 -24.85 18.61 -11.54
N GLY A 297 -25.70 18.48 -12.57
CA GLY A 297 -26.77 19.42 -12.87
C GLY A 297 -26.28 20.53 -13.80
N LEU A 298 -26.88 20.59 -14.99
CA LEU A 298 -26.56 21.56 -16.03
C LEU A 298 -27.78 22.40 -16.38
N SER A 299 -27.60 23.71 -16.44
CA SER A 299 -28.59 24.64 -17.01
C SER A 299 -28.14 25.09 -18.40
N VAL A 300 -28.98 24.84 -19.41
CA VAL A 300 -28.69 25.20 -20.80
C VAL A 300 -29.51 26.43 -21.17
N CYS A 301 -28.84 27.48 -21.66
CA CYS A 301 -29.45 28.76 -22.00
C CYS A 301 -28.91 29.31 -23.32
N LYS A 302 -29.62 30.26 -23.91
CA LYS A 302 -29.14 31.09 -25.02
C LYS A 302 -29.04 32.54 -24.57
N LEU A 303 -28.20 33.33 -25.23
CA LEU A 303 -28.07 34.77 -24.94
C LEU A 303 -29.40 35.54 -25.10
N ALA A 304 -30.28 35.08 -25.99
CA ALA A 304 -31.58 35.72 -26.22
C ALA A 304 -32.66 35.36 -25.18
N ASP A 305 -32.37 34.45 -24.24
CA ASP A 305 -33.36 33.99 -23.28
C ASP A 305 -33.59 35.06 -22.19
N ARG A 306 -34.84 35.46 -21.98
CA ARG A 306 -35.21 36.49 -20.97
C ARG A 306 -34.83 36.10 -19.54
N ASP A 307 -34.78 34.80 -19.26
CA ASP A 307 -34.48 34.24 -17.94
C ASP A 307 -32.99 33.93 -17.72
N LEU A 308 -32.11 34.33 -18.65
CA LEU A 308 -30.66 34.03 -18.57
C LEU A 308 -30.06 34.50 -17.23
N MET A 309 -30.31 35.76 -16.85
CA MET A 309 -29.77 36.34 -15.62
C MET A 309 -30.28 35.61 -14.37
N ARG A 310 -31.59 35.34 -14.30
CA ARG A 310 -32.19 34.59 -13.20
C ARG A 310 -31.63 33.16 -13.09
N THR A 311 -31.40 32.52 -14.23
CA THR A 311 -30.79 31.19 -14.28
C THR A 311 -29.34 31.24 -13.82
N MET A 312 -28.59 32.27 -14.20
CA MET A 312 -27.23 32.49 -13.70
C MET A 312 -27.19 32.74 -12.19
N GLU A 313 -28.05 33.60 -11.66
CA GLU A 313 -28.14 33.86 -10.21
C GLU A 313 -28.39 32.57 -9.42
N SER A 314 -29.32 31.74 -9.90
CA SER A 314 -29.61 30.44 -9.28
C SER A 314 -28.43 29.48 -9.38
N SER A 315 -27.83 29.36 -10.56
CA SER A 315 -26.70 28.44 -10.78
C SER A 315 -25.46 28.82 -10.00
N ILE A 316 -25.14 30.11 -9.88
CA ILE A 316 -24.02 30.60 -9.06
C ILE A 316 -24.26 30.31 -7.57
N ARG A 317 -25.48 30.53 -7.09
CA ARG A 317 -25.84 30.29 -5.68
C ARG A 317 -25.73 28.81 -5.28
N PHE A 318 -26.04 27.91 -6.21
CA PHE A 318 -26.10 26.46 -5.93
C PHE A 318 -24.93 25.68 -6.57
N GLY A 319 -23.92 26.36 -7.12
CA GLY A 319 -22.77 25.71 -7.74
C GLY A 319 -23.09 24.84 -8.98
N LYS A 320 -24.15 25.16 -9.72
CA LYS A 320 -24.55 24.41 -10.92
C LYS A 320 -23.81 24.89 -12.16
N ALA A 321 -23.51 23.97 -13.08
CA ALA A 321 -22.90 24.33 -14.35
C ALA A 321 -23.92 25.03 -15.28
N VAL A 322 -23.46 26.01 -16.06
CA VAL A 322 -24.25 26.70 -17.08
C VAL A 322 -23.59 26.57 -18.45
N LEU A 323 -24.37 26.21 -19.47
CA LEU A 323 -23.95 26.16 -20.87
C LEU A 323 -24.74 27.20 -21.67
N ILE A 324 -24.03 28.17 -22.24
CA ILE A 324 -24.60 29.17 -23.15
C ILE A 324 -24.37 28.71 -24.60
N GLU A 325 -25.44 28.52 -25.35
CA GLU A 325 -25.39 27.98 -26.71
C GLU A 325 -25.52 29.04 -27.81
N ASN A 326 -24.83 28.79 -28.92
CA ASN A 326 -24.91 29.57 -30.16
C ASN A 326 -24.59 31.05 -29.95
N VAL A 327 -23.56 31.33 -29.16
CA VAL A 327 -23.07 32.69 -28.98
C VAL A 327 -22.55 33.24 -30.30
N GLY A 328 -22.93 34.48 -30.60
CA GLY A 328 -22.48 35.19 -31.79
C GLY A 328 -21.06 35.75 -31.63
N ILE A 329 -20.83 36.90 -32.26
CA ILE A 329 -19.57 37.64 -32.16
C ILE A 329 -19.56 38.53 -30.90
N GLU A 330 -20.74 38.92 -30.42
CA GLU A 330 -20.91 39.79 -29.26
C GLU A 330 -21.39 38.99 -28.04
N LEU A 331 -20.90 39.39 -26.86
CA LEU A 331 -21.33 38.89 -25.55
C LEU A 331 -22.03 40.01 -24.80
N ASP A 332 -23.06 39.66 -24.02
CA ASP A 332 -23.78 40.64 -23.19
C ASP A 332 -22.86 41.14 -22.05
N PRO A 333 -22.60 42.47 -21.93
CA PRO A 333 -21.81 43.04 -20.85
C PRO A 333 -22.35 42.74 -19.45
N ALA A 334 -23.63 42.38 -19.30
CA ALA A 334 -24.20 41.95 -18.02
C ALA A 334 -23.51 40.69 -17.45
N LEU A 335 -22.82 39.91 -18.29
CA LEU A 335 -22.05 38.73 -17.89
C LEU A 335 -20.62 39.06 -17.43
N ASP A 336 -20.13 40.28 -17.64
CA ASP A 336 -18.75 40.68 -17.31
C ASP A 336 -18.33 40.38 -15.87
N PRO A 337 -19.17 40.56 -14.83
CA PRO A 337 -18.80 40.20 -13.47
C PRO A 337 -18.42 38.72 -13.35
N VAL A 338 -19.13 37.84 -14.05
CA VAL A 338 -18.90 36.38 -14.05
C VAL A 338 -17.69 36.04 -14.92
N LEU A 339 -17.58 36.65 -16.11
CA LEU A 339 -16.48 36.39 -17.04
C LEU A 339 -15.12 36.77 -16.43
N LEU A 340 -15.06 37.93 -15.77
CA LEU A 340 -13.86 38.48 -15.15
C LEU A 340 -13.64 38.00 -13.71
N HIS A 341 -14.51 37.12 -13.17
CA HIS A 341 -14.44 36.64 -11.79
C HIS A 341 -14.37 37.77 -10.75
N GLN A 342 -15.25 38.76 -10.86
CA GLN A 342 -15.34 39.92 -9.94
C GLN A 342 -16.04 39.56 -8.63
N VAL A 343 -15.50 38.58 -7.91
CA VAL A 343 -15.97 38.15 -6.58
C VAL A 343 -15.37 39.01 -5.48
N PHE A 344 -16.15 39.30 -4.45
CA PHE A 344 -15.70 40.06 -3.28
C PHE A 344 -16.29 39.48 -1.99
N MET A 345 -15.61 39.71 -0.87
CA MET A 345 -16.10 39.28 0.44
C MET A 345 -17.10 40.29 0.98
N GLN A 346 -18.31 39.83 1.32
CA GLN A 346 -19.31 40.63 2.02
C GLN A 346 -19.85 39.84 3.21
N SER A 347 -19.76 40.41 4.41
CA SER A 347 -20.23 39.80 5.66
C SER A 347 -19.69 38.37 5.91
N GLY A 348 -18.45 38.09 5.47
CA GLY A 348 -17.80 36.79 5.65
C GLY A 348 -18.16 35.72 4.62
N THR A 349 -18.96 36.06 3.59
CA THR A 349 -19.28 35.16 2.47
C THR A 349 -18.73 35.73 1.16
N LEU A 350 -18.21 34.86 0.30
CA LEU A 350 -17.81 35.24 -1.05
C LEU A 350 -19.08 35.53 -1.87
N VAL A 351 -19.18 36.71 -2.45
CA VAL A 351 -20.35 37.13 -3.23
C VAL A 351 -19.92 37.71 -4.57
N ILE A 352 -20.83 37.67 -5.53
CA ILE A 352 -20.68 38.30 -6.85
C ILE A 352 -21.87 39.23 -7.11
N LYS A 353 -21.62 40.38 -7.74
CA LYS A 353 -22.68 41.32 -8.12
C LYS A 353 -23.05 41.08 -9.59
N LEU A 354 -24.29 40.65 -9.82
CA LEU A 354 -24.89 40.47 -11.15
C LEU A 354 -25.97 41.53 -11.36
N GLY A 355 -25.69 42.52 -12.22
CA GLY A 355 -26.56 43.70 -12.34
C GLY A 355 -26.66 44.42 -11.00
N ASP A 356 -27.87 44.51 -10.45
CA ASP A 356 -28.13 45.11 -9.13
C ASP A 356 -28.23 44.07 -7.99
N VAL A 357 -28.19 42.77 -8.30
CA VAL A 357 -28.36 41.69 -7.33
C VAL A 357 -27.00 41.19 -6.84
N VAL A 358 -26.85 41.05 -5.53
CA VAL A 358 -25.69 40.39 -4.92
C VAL A 358 -26.03 38.94 -4.63
N VAL A 359 -25.24 38.03 -5.17
CA VAL A 359 -25.45 36.58 -5.09
C VAL A 359 -24.28 35.93 -4.35
N PRO A 360 -24.53 35.06 -3.35
CA PRO A 360 -23.49 34.20 -2.78
C PRO A 360 -22.84 33.34 -3.87
N TYR A 361 -21.52 33.34 -3.92
CA TYR A 361 -20.75 32.61 -4.92
C TYR A 361 -20.33 31.24 -4.38
N ASP A 362 -20.62 30.19 -5.13
CA ASP A 362 -20.18 28.83 -4.87
C ASP A 362 -18.98 28.47 -5.77
N ASP A 363 -17.92 27.92 -5.18
CA ASP A 363 -16.67 27.58 -5.89
C ASP A 363 -16.82 26.45 -6.92
N ASN A 364 -17.88 25.65 -6.82
CA ASN A 364 -18.19 24.57 -7.78
C ASN A 364 -18.87 25.08 -9.04
N PHE A 365 -19.28 26.36 -9.09
CA PHE A 365 -19.86 26.95 -10.28
C PHE A 365 -18.91 26.83 -11.49
N ARG A 366 -19.49 26.48 -12.65
CA ARG A 366 -18.77 26.38 -13.93
C ARG A 366 -19.59 26.96 -15.07
N LEU A 367 -18.95 27.75 -15.94
CA LEU A 367 -19.55 28.32 -17.14
C LEU A 367 -18.89 27.80 -18.41
N TYR A 368 -19.70 27.36 -19.36
CA TYR A 368 -19.28 26.92 -20.68
C TYR A 368 -20.02 27.70 -21.77
N ILE A 369 -19.31 28.12 -22.81
CA ILE A 369 -19.87 28.89 -23.92
C ILE A 369 -19.57 28.16 -25.23
N THR A 370 -20.54 28.08 -26.13
CA THR A 370 -20.36 27.43 -27.45
C THR A 370 -20.84 28.33 -28.58
N THR A 371 -20.11 28.37 -29.69
CA THR A 371 -20.51 29.03 -30.94
C THR A 371 -20.47 28.03 -32.09
N LYS A 372 -21.41 28.18 -33.03
CA LYS A 372 -21.45 27.40 -34.29
C LYS A 372 -20.73 28.10 -35.45
N LEU A 373 -20.25 29.33 -35.24
CA LEU A 373 -19.53 30.06 -36.26
C LEU A 373 -18.17 29.37 -36.50
N PRO A 374 -17.81 29.02 -37.75
CA PRO A 374 -16.56 28.31 -38.04
C PRO A 374 -15.31 29.18 -37.87
N ASN A 375 -15.39 30.45 -38.20
CA ASN A 375 -14.29 31.39 -38.05
C ASN A 375 -14.79 32.75 -37.55
N PRO A 376 -15.20 32.85 -36.27
CA PRO A 376 -15.68 34.09 -35.68
C PRO A 376 -14.53 35.06 -35.42
N HIS A 377 -14.73 36.33 -35.75
CA HIS A 377 -13.79 37.40 -35.44
C HIS A 377 -14.16 38.09 -34.12
N TYR A 378 -13.57 37.62 -33.02
CA TYR A 378 -13.76 38.22 -31.70
C TYR A 378 -12.87 39.45 -31.51
N THR A 379 -13.38 40.46 -30.80
CA THR A 379 -12.60 41.63 -30.41
C THR A 379 -11.52 41.24 -29.38
N PRO A 380 -10.43 42.02 -29.25
CA PRO A 380 -9.44 41.81 -28.20
C PRO A 380 -10.05 41.84 -26.80
N GLU A 381 -11.09 42.64 -26.58
CA GLU A 381 -11.82 42.71 -25.32
C GLU A 381 -12.43 41.36 -24.92
N ILE A 382 -13.13 40.70 -25.85
CA ILE A 382 -13.71 39.37 -25.61
C ILE A 382 -12.59 38.34 -25.38
N SER A 383 -11.53 38.41 -26.18
CA SER A 383 -10.40 37.47 -26.13
C SER A 383 -9.63 37.50 -24.80
N ILE A 384 -9.70 38.60 -24.06
CA ILE A 384 -9.12 38.72 -22.71
C ILE A 384 -10.07 38.16 -21.65
N LYS A 385 -11.38 38.35 -21.82
CA LYS A 385 -12.43 37.91 -20.87
C LYS A 385 -12.63 36.40 -20.85
N VAL A 386 -12.55 35.73 -22.01
CA VAL A 386 -12.79 34.27 -22.14
C VAL A 386 -11.57 33.53 -22.66
N LEU A 387 -11.54 32.21 -22.44
CA LEU A 387 -10.59 31.33 -23.10
C LEU A 387 -11.19 30.88 -24.44
N LEU A 388 -10.66 31.39 -25.55
CA LEU A 388 -11.06 30.91 -26.88
C LEU A 388 -10.47 29.51 -27.12
N VAL A 389 -11.33 28.55 -27.43
CA VAL A 389 -10.95 27.16 -27.69
C VAL A 389 -11.43 26.77 -29.07
N ASN A 390 -10.49 26.54 -29.99
CA ASN A 390 -10.79 25.97 -31.29
C ASN A 390 -11.09 24.48 -31.13
N PHE A 391 -12.37 24.13 -31.29
CA PHE A 391 -12.88 22.76 -31.22
C PHE A 391 -13.40 22.30 -32.59
N THR A 392 -12.90 22.90 -33.67
CA THR A 392 -13.23 22.49 -35.03
C THR A 392 -12.72 21.08 -35.29
N VAL A 393 -13.55 20.24 -35.88
CA VAL A 393 -13.21 18.86 -36.20
C VAL A 393 -12.03 18.80 -37.18
N VAL A 394 -11.00 18.05 -36.80
CA VAL A 394 -9.80 17.81 -37.63
C VAL A 394 -9.92 16.47 -38.36
N SER A 395 -9.19 16.33 -39.47
CA SER A 395 -9.05 15.11 -40.25
C SER A 395 -8.83 13.86 -39.39
N THR A 396 -7.75 13.85 -38.61
CA THR A 396 -7.37 12.72 -37.75
C THR A 396 -8.42 12.39 -36.70
N GLY A 397 -9.06 13.40 -36.10
CA GLY A 397 -10.11 13.16 -35.10
C GLY A 397 -11.39 12.58 -35.69
N LEU A 398 -11.79 13.04 -36.88
CA LEU A 398 -12.91 12.44 -37.58
C LEU A 398 -12.59 11.04 -38.09
N GLN A 399 -11.37 10.77 -38.53
CA GLN A 399 -10.91 9.43 -38.91
C GLN A 399 -11.08 8.45 -37.75
N ASP A 400 -10.59 8.79 -36.56
CA ASP A 400 -10.71 7.93 -35.38
C ASP A 400 -12.17 7.72 -34.95
N GLN A 401 -12.98 8.77 -35.03
CA GLN A 401 -14.42 8.69 -34.77
C GLN A 401 -15.13 7.75 -35.75
N LEU A 402 -14.85 7.89 -37.06
CA LEU A 402 -15.44 7.05 -38.09
C LEU A 402 -14.94 5.61 -37.99
N LEU A 403 -13.66 5.40 -37.66
CA LEU A 403 -13.09 4.08 -37.42
C LEU A 403 -13.81 3.36 -36.27
N ALA A 404 -14.06 4.06 -35.15
CA ALA A 404 -14.82 3.49 -34.05
C ALA A 404 -16.22 3.06 -34.49
N LEU A 405 -16.89 3.85 -35.33
CA LEU A 405 -18.20 3.48 -35.89
C LEU A 405 -18.12 2.28 -36.84
N VAL A 406 -17.09 2.20 -37.70
CA VAL A 406 -16.89 1.05 -38.61
C VAL A 406 -16.71 -0.23 -37.80
N VAL A 407 -15.83 -0.20 -36.81
CA VAL A 407 -15.53 -1.36 -35.97
C VAL A 407 -16.75 -1.76 -35.15
N MET A 408 -17.50 -0.80 -34.60
CA MET A 408 -18.75 -1.08 -33.90
C MET A 408 -19.78 -1.80 -34.77
N GLN A 409 -19.85 -1.48 -36.07
CA GLN A 409 -20.80 -2.09 -36.99
C GLN A 409 -20.33 -3.47 -37.51
N GLU A 410 -19.04 -3.61 -37.83
CA GLU A 410 -18.47 -4.83 -38.43
C GLU A 410 -18.09 -5.89 -37.37
N ARG A 411 -17.53 -5.44 -36.24
CA ARG A 411 -17.00 -6.28 -35.15
C ARG A 411 -17.38 -5.67 -33.79
N PRO A 412 -18.67 -5.68 -33.43
CA PRO A 412 -19.13 -5.15 -32.14
C PRO A 412 -18.48 -5.86 -30.96
N ASP A 413 -18.14 -7.14 -31.11
CA ASP A 413 -17.41 -7.96 -30.14
C ASP A 413 -16.06 -7.32 -29.77
N LEU A 414 -15.31 -6.82 -30.77
CA LEU A 414 -14.01 -6.20 -30.54
C LEU A 414 -14.12 -4.83 -29.87
N GLU A 415 -15.12 -4.02 -30.23
CA GLU A 415 -15.29 -2.69 -29.63
C GLU A 415 -15.81 -2.80 -28.18
N GLU A 416 -16.69 -3.76 -27.89
CA GLU A 416 -17.13 -4.05 -26.53
C GLU A 416 -15.97 -4.56 -25.66
N GLN A 417 -15.21 -5.56 -26.14
CA GLN A 417 -14.02 -6.06 -25.46
C GLN A 417 -13.01 -4.94 -25.20
N ARG A 418 -12.75 -4.09 -26.20
CA ARG A 418 -11.86 -2.94 -26.04
C ARG A 418 -12.34 -1.99 -24.96
N SER A 419 -13.62 -1.61 -24.99
CA SER A 419 -14.20 -0.69 -24.01
C SER A 419 -14.07 -1.27 -22.58
N GLN A 420 -14.36 -2.56 -22.42
CA GLN A 420 -14.20 -3.27 -21.15
C GLN A 420 -12.74 -3.35 -20.69
N ILE A 421 -11.81 -3.68 -21.59
CA ILE A 421 -10.37 -3.75 -21.30
C ILE A 421 -9.85 -2.38 -20.85
N VAL A 422 -10.22 -1.32 -21.56
CA VAL A 422 -9.77 0.05 -21.23
C VAL A 422 -10.27 0.49 -19.85
N VAL A 423 -11.55 0.24 -19.54
CA VAL A 423 -12.11 0.53 -18.21
C VAL A 423 -11.43 -0.32 -17.14
N SER A 424 -11.25 -1.61 -17.40
CA SER A 424 -10.60 -2.55 -16.48
C SER A 424 -9.17 -2.12 -16.16
N ILE A 425 -8.35 -1.75 -17.16
CA ILE A 425 -6.98 -1.25 -16.95
C ILE A 425 -6.97 0.00 -16.07
N ALA A 426 -7.88 0.95 -16.30
CA ALA A 426 -7.96 2.16 -15.50
C ALA A 426 -8.33 1.87 -14.04
N THR A 427 -9.35 1.04 -13.81
CA THR A 427 -9.76 0.61 -12.47
C THR A 427 -8.64 -0.16 -11.76
N MET A 428 -7.97 -1.08 -12.46
CA MET A 428 -6.84 -1.84 -11.93
C MET A 428 -5.66 -0.95 -11.53
N LYS A 429 -5.30 0.06 -12.35
CA LYS A 429 -4.26 1.04 -12.01
C LYS A 429 -4.65 1.89 -10.80
N HIS A 430 -5.93 2.26 -10.67
CA HIS A 430 -6.44 2.96 -9.50
C HIS A 430 -6.39 2.10 -8.23
N GLU A 431 -6.86 0.86 -8.30
CA GLU A 431 -6.80 -0.09 -7.18
C GLU A 431 -5.37 -0.32 -6.69
N LEU A 432 -4.39 -0.42 -7.59
CA LEU A 432 -2.98 -0.52 -7.23
C LEU A 432 -2.52 0.69 -6.41
N LYS A 433 -2.89 1.90 -6.83
CA LYS A 433 -2.56 3.13 -6.11
C LYS A 433 -3.23 3.18 -4.74
N GLU A 434 -4.52 2.86 -4.64
CA GLU A 434 -5.22 2.81 -3.35
C GLU A 434 -4.61 1.80 -2.38
N ILE A 435 -4.19 0.64 -2.87
CA ILE A 435 -3.51 -0.36 -2.05
C ILE A 435 -2.20 0.21 -1.50
N GLN A 436 -1.42 0.91 -2.33
CA GLN A 436 -0.17 1.55 -1.91
C GLN A 436 -0.40 2.64 -0.87
N ASP A 437 -1.36 3.54 -1.13
CA ASP A 437 -1.72 4.63 -0.23
C ASP A 437 -2.20 4.07 1.12
N ARG A 438 -2.94 2.96 1.10
CA ARG A 438 -3.38 2.26 2.32
C ARG A 438 -2.22 1.63 3.09
N ILE A 439 -1.24 1.03 2.41
CA ILE A 439 -0.03 0.47 3.06
C ILE A 439 0.76 1.61 3.71
N LEU A 440 0.97 2.71 3.00
CA LEU A 440 1.68 3.88 3.51
C LEU A 440 0.97 4.53 4.70
N TYR A 441 -0.36 4.64 4.62
CA TYR A 441 -1.19 5.12 5.72
C TYR A 441 -1.04 4.23 6.95
N LYS A 442 -1.19 2.90 6.82
CA LYS A 442 -1.04 1.97 7.96
C LYS A 442 0.38 2.02 8.58
N LEU A 443 1.42 2.20 7.77
CA LEU A 443 2.81 2.37 8.26
C LEU A 443 3.02 3.70 9.00
N SER A 444 2.35 4.76 8.58
CA SER A 444 2.48 6.08 9.22
C SER A 444 1.59 6.24 10.46
N SER A 445 0.44 5.57 10.49
CA SER A 445 -0.52 5.64 11.61
C SER A 445 -0.18 4.69 12.78
N SER A 446 0.74 3.75 12.60
CA SER A 446 1.11 2.80 13.63
C SER A 446 2.03 3.47 14.68
N GLU A 447 1.46 3.89 15.80
CA GLU A 447 2.23 4.37 16.98
C GLU A 447 2.98 3.23 17.69
N LEU A 448 2.50 1.99 17.57
CA LEU A 448 3.13 0.77 18.06
C LEU A 448 4.16 0.24 17.04
N SER A 449 5.18 -0.49 17.52
CA SER A 449 6.15 -1.15 16.64
C SER A 449 5.43 -2.01 15.59
N PRO A 450 5.67 -1.82 14.28
CA PRO A 450 5.00 -2.56 13.20
C PRO A 450 5.14 -4.10 13.29
N ILE A 451 6.09 -4.59 14.08
CA ILE A 451 6.34 -6.00 14.34
C ILE A 451 5.26 -6.60 15.27
N GLU A 452 4.59 -5.77 16.08
CA GLU A 452 3.59 -6.20 17.04
C GLU A 452 2.17 -6.25 16.45
N ASP A 453 1.93 -5.58 15.32
CA ASP A 453 0.65 -5.59 14.61
C ASP A 453 0.56 -6.76 13.61
N LEU A 454 0.01 -7.88 14.08
CA LEU A 454 -0.20 -9.08 13.26
C LEU A 454 -1.23 -8.86 12.14
N ASP A 455 -2.25 -8.03 12.37
CA ASP A 455 -3.30 -7.75 11.38
C ASP A 455 -2.73 -6.96 10.19
N PHE A 456 -1.84 -6.02 10.49
CA PHE A 456 -1.11 -5.29 9.46
C PHE A 456 -0.27 -6.23 8.58
N ILE A 457 0.50 -7.16 9.17
CA ILE A 457 1.34 -8.10 8.42
C ILE A 457 0.48 -8.99 7.51
N ILE A 458 -0.64 -9.52 8.01
CA ILE A 458 -1.56 -10.34 7.22
C ILE A 458 -2.21 -9.52 6.09
N THR A 459 -2.65 -8.29 6.39
CA THR A 459 -3.20 -7.39 5.38
C THR A 459 -2.17 -7.06 4.29
N LEU A 460 -0.90 -6.91 4.66
CA LEU A 460 0.18 -6.56 3.77
C LEU A 460 0.52 -7.71 2.80
N GLU A 461 0.58 -8.94 3.30
CA GLU A 461 0.76 -10.13 2.44
C GLU A 461 -0.42 -10.32 1.48
N ALA A 462 -1.66 -10.17 1.95
CA ALA A 462 -2.83 -10.23 1.09
C ALA A 462 -2.82 -9.12 0.02
N SER A 463 -2.38 -7.91 0.39
CA SER A 463 -2.26 -6.77 -0.53
C SER A 463 -1.15 -6.97 -1.56
N LYS A 464 -0.05 -7.63 -1.19
CA LYS A 464 1.05 -7.99 -2.11
C LYS A 464 0.57 -8.96 -3.18
N VAL A 465 -0.06 -10.06 -2.78
CA VAL A 465 -0.61 -11.06 -3.71
C VAL A 465 -1.62 -10.40 -4.67
N LYS A 466 -2.50 -9.53 -4.15
CA LYS A 466 -3.44 -8.78 -4.99
C LYS A 466 -2.72 -7.85 -5.98
N SER A 467 -1.66 -7.17 -5.55
CA SER A 467 -0.90 -6.25 -6.41
C SER A 467 -0.16 -6.98 -7.54
N GLU A 468 0.43 -8.14 -7.27
CA GLU A 468 1.06 -8.98 -8.29
C GLU A 468 0.05 -9.51 -9.32
N ASP A 469 -1.12 -9.98 -8.85
CA ASP A 469 -2.22 -10.41 -9.73
C ASP A 469 -2.70 -9.26 -10.63
N ILE A 470 -2.90 -8.06 -10.07
CA ILE A 470 -3.29 -6.89 -10.85
C ILE A 470 -2.21 -6.53 -11.89
N LYS A 471 -0.93 -6.56 -11.54
CA LYS A 471 0.16 -6.28 -12.50
C LYS A 471 0.14 -7.25 -13.70
N SER A 472 0.02 -8.55 -13.43
CA SER A 472 -0.09 -9.57 -14.49
C SER A 472 -1.33 -9.38 -15.37
N LYS A 473 -2.46 -9.01 -14.75
CA LYS A 473 -3.71 -8.70 -15.49
C LYS A 473 -3.58 -7.43 -16.34
N VAL A 474 -2.89 -6.40 -15.86
CA VAL A 474 -2.64 -5.18 -16.64
C VAL A 474 -1.76 -5.48 -17.84
N GLU A 475 -0.68 -6.24 -17.67
CA GLU A 475 0.22 -6.62 -18.77
C GLU A 475 -0.49 -7.45 -19.84
N SER A 476 -1.26 -8.48 -19.44
CA SER A 476 -2.05 -9.28 -20.39
C SER A 476 -3.14 -8.47 -21.09
N ALA A 477 -3.77 -7.52 -20.39
CA ALA A 477 -4.74 -6.61 -20.99
C ALA A 477 -4.11 -5.63 -21.98
N GLU A 478 -2.89 -5.13 -21.72
CA GLU A 478 -2.15 -4.25 -22.64
C GLU A 478 -1.73 -4.99 -23.92
N ILE A 479 -1.31 -6.27 -23.83
CA ILE A 479 -1.04 -7.11 -25.01
C ILE A 479 -2.32 -7.31 -25.83
N THR A 480 -3.42 -7.67 -25.16
CA THR A 480 -4.72 -7.86 -25.84
C THR A 480 -5.18 -6.57 -26.52
N GLN A 481 -4.93 -5.40 -25.91
CA GLN A 481 -5.25 -4.10 -26.48
C GLN A 481 -4.50 -3.84 -27.80
N ILE A 482 -3.22 -4.24 -27.88
CA ILE A 482 -2.41 -4.14 -29.11
C ILE A 482 -3.00 -5.02 -30.22
N ASP A 483 -3.39 -6.25 -29.91
CA ASP A 483 -3.99 -7.17 -30.90
C ASP A 483 -5.33 -6.64 -31.43
N ILE A 484 -6.15 -6.06 -30.55
CA ILE A 484 -7.38 -5.38 -30.94
C ILE A 484 -7.07 -4.20 -31.86
N ASP A 485 -6.09 -3.35 -31.53
CA ASP A 485 -5.74 -2.19 -32.34
C ASP A 485 -5.16 -2.58 -33.71
N ASN A 486 -4.40 -3.67 -33.79
CA ASN A 486 -3.95 -4.27 -35.06
C ASN A 486 -5.13 -4.72 -35.93
N THR A 487 -6.15 -5.33 -35.33
CA THR A 487 -7.35 -5.76 -36.05
C THR A 487 -8.17 -4.56 -36.52
N ARG A 488 -8.28 -3.51 -35.69
CA ARG A 488 -8.94 -2.24 -36.04
C ARG A 488 -8.22 -1.54 -37.19
N ALA A 489 -6.88 -1.63 -37.25
CA ALA A 489 -6.08 -0.99 -38.29
C ALA A 489 -6.47 -1.43 -39.71
N LEU A 490 -7.02 -2.64 -39.88
CA LEU A 490 -7.50 -3.15 -41.16
C LEU A 490 -8.68 -2.33 -41.74
N TYR A 491 -9.44 -1.64 -40.88
CA TYR A 491 -10.58 -0.80 -41.28
C TYR A 491 -10.23 0.69 -41.42
N ILE A 492 -9.00 1.10 -41.10
CA ILE A 492 -8.52 2.49 -41.29
C ILE A 492 -8.81 3.03 -42.69
N PRO A 493 -8.62 2.28 -43.80
CA PRO A 493 -8.88 2.81 -45.14
C PRO A 493 -10.33 3.27 -45.36
N VAL A 494 -11.30 2.66 -44.67
CA VAL A 494 -12.71 3.08 -44.75
C VAL A 494 -12.91 4.42 -44.05
N ALA A 495 -12.34 4.54 -42.86
CA ALA A 495 -12.39 5.78 -42.09
C ALA A 495 -11.70 6.94 -42.82
N ASN A 496 -10.53 6.69 -43.43
CA ASN A 496 -9.82 7.67 -44.28
C ASN A 496 -10.69 8.15 -45.43
N ARG A 497 -11.28 7.20 -46.19
CA ARG A 497 -12.16 7.55 -47.32
C ARG A 497 -13.33 8.40 -46.85
N ALA A 498 -14.00 8.01 -45.78
CA ALA A 498 -15.17 8.73 -45.28
C ALA A 498 -14.81 10.12 -44.73
N GLN A 499 -13.68 10.25 -44.03
CA GLN A 499 -13.19 11.55 -43.57
C GLN A 499 -12.92 12.51 -44.75
N ILE A 500 -12.23 12.05 -45.80
CA ILE A 500 -11.98 12.86 -47.01
C ILE A 500 -13.29 13.34 -47.61
N LEU A 501 -14.25 12.42 -47.75
CA LEU A 501 -15.56 12.73 -48.30
C LEU A 501 -16.27 13.79 -47.44
N PHE A 502 -16.29 13.65 -46.11
CA PHE A 502 -16.91 14.64 -45.24
C PHE A 502 -16.34 16.04 -45.44
N PHE A 503 -15.01 16.20 -45.49
CA PHE A 503 -14.40 17.51 -45.70
C PHE A 503 -14.69 18.06 -47.10
N CYS A 504 -14.77 17.22 -48.15
CA CYS A 504 -15.26 17.67 -49.46
C CYS A 504 -16.68 18.24 -49.38
N VAL A 505 -17.55 17.62 -48.59
CA VAL A 505 -18.95 18.06 -48.40
C VAL A 505 -19.01 19.35 -47.58
N ALA A 506 -18.21 19.46 -46.52
CA ALA A 506 -18.13 20.66 -45.69
C ALA A 506 -17.65 21.87 -46.51
N ASP A 507 -16.69 21.66 -47.42
CA ASP A 507 -16.13 22.71 -48.27
C ASP A 507 -17.12 23.25 -49.32
N LEU A 508 -18.23 22.54 -49.58
CA LEU A 508 -19.28 23.04 -50.48
C LEU A 508 -19.93 24.32 -49.98
N SER A 509 -19.89 24.58 -48.67
CA SER A 509 -20.37 25.84 -48.09
C SER A 509 -19.60 27.07 -48.60
N ASN A 510 -18.36 26.89 -49.08
CA ASN A 510 -17.58 27.94 -49.74
C ASN A 510 -18.06 28.24 -51.17
N VAL A 511 -18.74 27.28 -51.81
CA VAL A 511 -19.31 27.46 -53.16
C VAL A 511 -20.64 28.19 -53.07
N ASP A 512 -21.51 27.72 -52.18
CA ASP A 512 -22.80 28.35 -51.89
C ASP A 512 -23.14 28.17 -50.40
N PRO A 513 -23.46 29.26 -49.67
CA PRO A 513 -23.83 29.17 -48.26
C PRO A 513 -25.00 28.22 -47.96
N MET A 514 -25.86 27.91 -48.95
CA MET A 514 -26.95 26.94 -48.80
C MET A 514 -26.46 25.49 -48.65
N TYR A 515 -25.22 25.18 -49.04
CA TYR A 515 -24.65 23.84 -48.99
C TYR A 515 -24.00 23.54 -47.64
N GLN A 516 -24.84 23.48 -46.60
CA GLN A 516 -24.42 23.12 -45.26
C GLN A 516 -25.04 21.79 -44.85
N TYR A 517 -24.19 20.85 -44.45
CA TYR A 517 -24.57 19.52 -44.02
C TYR A 517 -24.02 19.27 -42.62
N SER A 518 -24.83 18.72 -41.73
CA SER A 518 -24.38 18.40 -40.38
C SER A 518 -23.55 17.11 -40.39
N LEU A 519 -22.58 17.04 -39.49
CA LEU A 519 -21.82 15.81 -39.25
C LEU A 519 -22.73 14.64 -38.86
N GLU A 520 -23.81 14.91 -38.12
CA GLU A 520 -24.78 13.90 -37.71
C GLU A 520 -25.51 13.27 -38.90
N TRP A 521 -25.95 14.10 -39.87
CA TRP A 521 -26.56 13.61 -41.10
C TRP A 521 -25.59 12.76 -41.92
N PHE A 522 -24.33 13.21 -42.03
CA PHE A 522 -23.29 12.45 -42.73
C PHE A 522 -23.04 11.08 -42.08
N ILE A 523 -22.94 11.04 -40.75
CA ILE A 523 -22.75 9.80 -39.98
C ILE A 523 -23.94 8.85 -40.17
N GLN A 524 -25.17 9.36 -40.21
CA GLN A 524 -26.36 8.53 -40.46
C GLN A 524 -26.31 7.85 -41.84
N ILE A 525 -25.91 8.56 -42.90
CA ILE A 525 -25.74 7.98 -44.24
C ILE A 525 -24.62 6.92 -44.24
N PHE A 526 -23.52 7.21 -43.55
CA PHE A 526 -22.39 6.30 -43.43
C PHE A 526 -22.80 4.97 -42.77
N VAL A 527 -23.45 5.04 -41.61
CA VAL A 527 -23.94 3.86 -40.87
C VAL A 527 -25.00 3.09 -41.67
N SER A 528 -25.94 3.79 -42.32
CA SER A 528 -26.95 3.16 -43.19
C SER A 528 -26.29 2.40 -44.35
N THR A 529 -25.32 3.03 -45.02
CA THR A 529 -24.65 2.39 -46.17
C THR A 529 -23.84 1.16 -45.75
N MET A 530 -23.26 1.17 -44.55
CA MET A 530 -22.58 -0.01 -44.00
C MET A 530 -23.55 -1.15 -43.69
N ALA A 531 -24.75 -0.83 -43.20
CA ALA A 531 -25.79 -1.82 -42.94
C ALA A 531 -26.34 -2.45 -44.24
N ASP A 532 -26.46 -1.65 -45.30
CA ASP A 532 -27.06 -2.08 -46.58
C ASP A 532 -26.08 -2.84 -47.50
N THR A 533 -24.78 -2.76 -47.24
CA THR A 533 -23.76 -3.39 -48.10
C THR A 533 -23.57 -4.87 -47.78
N GLU A 534 -23.40 -5.71 -48.81
CA GLU A 534 -23.19 -7.15 -48.66
C GLU A 534 -21.91 -7.49 -47.87
N LYS A 535 -22.06 -8.34 -46.85
CA LYS A 535 -20.93 -8.79 -46.02
C LYS A 535 -20.05 -9.76 -46.79
N SER A 536 -18.74 -9.66 -46.62
CA SER A 536 -17.74 -10.54 -47.23
C SER A 536 -16.74 -10.99 -46.17
N ASP A 537 -16.33 -12.26 -46.22
CA ASP A 537 -15.34 -12.83 -45.28
C ASP A 537 -13.93 -12.26 -45.50
N ASN A 538 -13.66 -11.69 -46.68
CA ASN A 538 -12.40 -11.03 -46.98
C ASN A 538 -12.48 -9.54 -46.64
N ILE A 539 -11.76 -9.11 -45.60
CA ILE A 539 -11.74 -7.73 -45.12
C ILE A 539 -11.34 -6.74 -46.23
N ILE A 540 -10.37 -7.08 -47.09
CA ILE A 540 -9.91 -6.19 -48.16
C ILE A 540 -11.03 -5.96 -49.20
N GLN A 541 -11.76 -7.02 -49.55
CA GLN A 541 -12.90 -6.90 -50.47
C GLN A 541 -14.05 -6.13 -49.81
N ARG A 542 -14.35 -6.42 -48.53
CA ARG A 542 -15.35 -5.69 -47.74
C ARG A 542 -15.05 -4.19 -47.69
N VAL A 543 -13.82 -3.80 -47.38
CA VAL A 543 -13.36 -2.41 -47.35
C VAL A 543 -13.58 -1.72 -48.70
N LYS A 544 -13.26 -2.40 -49.81
CA LYS A 544 -13.47 -1.86 -51.16
C LYS A 544 -14.97 -1.66 -51.45
N THR A 545 -15.79 -2.67 -51.19
CA THR A 545 -17.24 -2.61 -51.42
C THR A 545 -17.92 -1.50 -50.61
N ILE A 546 -17.56 -1.35 -49.33
CA ILE A 546 -18.07 -0.27 -48.48
C ILE A 546 -17.66 1.08 -49.06
N ASN A 547 -16.39 1.26 -49.42
CA ASN A 547 -15.90 2.53 -49.95
C ASN A 547 -16.61 2.92 -51.26
N ASP A 548 -16.77 1.99 -52.19
CA ASP A 548 -17.43 2.24 -53.47
C ASP A 548 -18.93 2.56 -53.28
N SER A 549 -19.61 1.77 -52.45
CA SER A 549 -21.05 1.95 -52.17
C SER A 549 -21.32 3.24 -51.39
N PHE A 550 -20.50 3.55 -50.39
CA PHE A 550 -20.62 4.78 -49.61
C PHE A 550 -20.34 6.02 -50.46
N THR A 551 -19.29 5.99 -51.29
CA THR A 551 -18.98 7.09 -52.20
C THR A 551 -20.14 7.37 -53.15
N PHE A 552 -20.72 6.32 -53.74
CA PHE A 552 -21.86 6.45 -54.64
C PHE A 552 -23.12 6.96 -53.92
N ASN A 553 -23.47 6.38 -52.77
CA ASN A 553 -24.67 6.78 -52.01
C ASN A 553 -24.57 8.25 -51.53
N LEU A 554 -23.42 8.63 -50.98
CA LEU A 554 -23.17 10.00 -50.56
C LEU A 554 -23.26 10.97 -51.75
N TYR A 555 -22.62 10.64 -52.88
CA TYR A 555 -22.68 11.46 -54.09
C TYR A 555 -24.13 11.63 -54.57
N CYS A 556 -24.92 10.55 -54.64
CA CYS A 556 -26.31 10.62 -55.04
C CYS A 556 -27.17 11.49 -54.12
N ASN A 557 -27.00 11.37 -52.79
CA ASN A 557 -27.76 12.18 -51.84
C ASN A 557 -27.42 13.67 -51.93
N ILE A 558 -26.16 14.02 -52.13
CA ILE A 558 -25.73 15.42 -52.25
C ILE A 558 -26.13 16.01 -53.61
N CYS A 559 -26.02 15.23 -54.69
CA CYS A 559 -26.45 15.69 -56.01
C CYS A 559 -27.97 15.93 -56.11
N ARG A 560 -28.78 15.43 -55.17
CA ARG A 560 -30.21 15.79 -55.07
C ARG A 560 -30.44 17.21 -54.54
N SER A 561 -29.53 17.74 -53.73
CA SER A 561 -29.61 19.09 -53.15
C SER A 561 -28.76 20.12 -53.90
N LEU A 562 -27.81 19.70 -54.73
CA LEU A 562 -26.96 20.59 -55.53
C LEU A 562 -27.67 21.10 -56.79
N PHE A 563 -27.36 22.35 -57.18
CA PHE A 563 -27.70 22.87 -58.50
C PHE A 563 -26.91 22.14 -59.60
N GLU A 564 -27.51 21.99 -60.79
CA GLU A 564 -26.91 21.27 -61.92
C GLU A 564 -25.49 21.75 -62.25
N LYS A 565 -25.27 23.07 -62.24
CA LYS A 565 -23.96 23.71 -62.47
C LYS A 565 -22.86 23.25 -61.51
N HIS A 566 -23.21 22.82 -60.30
CA HIS A 566 -22.24 22.45 -59.25
C HIS A 566 -22.03 20.93 -59.16
N LYS A 567 -22.85 20.11 -59.82
CA LYS A 567 -22.72 18.64 -59.76
C LYS A 567 -21.41 18.14 -60.35
N MET A 568 -21.04 18.61 -61.54
CA MET A 568 -19.76 18.25 -62.19
C MET A 568 -18.57 18.74 -61.39
N HIS A 569 -18.66 19.96 -60.84
CA HIS A 569 -17.61 20.50 -59.96
C HIS A 569 -17.39 19.62 -58.73
N PHE A 570 -18.49 19.20 -58.07
CA PHE A 570 -18.41 18.31 -56.92
C PHE A 570 -17.85 16.92 -57.28
N ALA A 571 -18.31 16.33 -58.39
CA ALA A 571 -17.79 15.05 -58.88
C ALA A 571 -16.27 15.11 -59.15
N PHE A 572 -15.82 16.19 -59.78
CA PHE A 572 -14.40 16.42 -60.05
C PHE A 572 -13.59 16.58 -58.75
N LEU A 573 -14.06 17.43 -57.83
CA LEU A 573 -13.41 17.64 -56.54
C LEU A 573 -13.28 16.35 -55.73
N LEU A 574 -14.35 15.55 -55.70
CA LEU A 574 -14.38 14.26 -55.02
C LEU A 574 -13.34 13.29 -55.60
N CYS A 575 -13.28 13.16 -56.93
CA CYS A 575 -12.27 12.34 -57.61
C CYS A 575 -10.85 12.79 -57.31
N ILE A 576 -10.56 14.09 -57.43
CA ILE A 576 -9.23 14.63 -57.17
C ILE A 576 -8.78 14.36 -55.74
N ARG A 577 -9.63 14.63 -54.73
CA ARG A 577 -9.29 14.38 -53.32
C ARG A 577 -9.04 12.89 -53.04
N ILE A 578 -9.82 12.01 -53.64
CA ILE A 578 -9.61 10.55 -53.55
C ILE A 578 -8.27 10.14 -54.17
N LEU A 579 -7.92 10.69 -55.33
CA LEU A 579 -6.67 10.36 -56.04
C LEU A 579 -5.43 10.97 -55.37
N MET A 580 -5.56 12.14 -54.75
CA MET A 580 -4.51 12.77 -53.94
C MET A 580 -4.17 11.91 -52.72
N ASP A 581 -5.17 11.38 -52.01
CA ASP A 581 -4.97 10.44 -50.89
C ASP A 581 -4.26 9.15 -51.33
N LEU A 582 -4.61 8.63 -52.52
CA LEU A 582 -3.93 7.50 -53.14
C LEU A 582 -2.54 7.84 -53.70
N LYS A 583 -2.06 9.08 -53.52
CA LYS A 583 -0.78 9.61 -54.05
C LYS A 583 -0.64 9.47 -55.57
N LYS A 584 -1.76 9.45 -56.30
CA LYS A 584 -1.79 9.41 -57.77
C LYS A 584 -1.74 10.79 -58.40
N ILE A 585 -2.01 11.83 -57.62
CA ILE A 585 -1.94 13.23 -58.02
C ILE A 585 -1.00 13.93 -57.05
N ASP A 586 0.01 14.61 -57.57
CA ASP A 586 0.89 15.45 -56.77
C ASP A 586 0.17 16.74 -56.36
N PRO A 587 0.13 17.09 -55.05
CA PRO A 587 -0.43 18.36 -54.58
C PRO A 587 0.20 19.60 -55.23
N GLN A 588 1.49 19.56 -55.60
CA GLN A 588 2.18 20.68 -56.24
C GLN A 588 1.69 20.88 -57.68
N GLU A 589 1.55 19.78 -58.43
CA GLU A 589 0.98 19.81 -59.78
C GLU A 589 -0.47 20.32 -59.74
N TRP A 590 -1.27 19.82 -58.80
CA TRP A 590 -2.64 20.27 -58.60
C TRP A 590 -2.74 21.77 -58.32
N GLN A 591 -1.92 22.29 -57.39
CA GLN A 591 -1.88 23.71 -57.09
C GLN A 591 -1.47 24.55 -58.31
N HIS A 592 -0.51 24.06 -59.08
CA HIS A 592 -0.06 24.70 -60.32
C HIS A 592 -1.16 24.78 -61.37
N PHE A 593 -1.91 23.70 -61.61
CA PHE A 593 -3.01 23.70 -62.58
C PHE A 593 -4.20 24.58 -62.16
N LEU A 594 -4.41 24.79 -60.86
CA LEU A 594 -5.46 25.67 -60.35
C LEU A 594 -5.10 27.15 -60.37
N ALA A 595 -3.90 27.50 -59.88
CA ALA A 595 -3.47 28.89 -59.70
C ALA A 595 -2.66 29.45 -60.87
N GLY A 596 -2.23 28.58 -61.80
CA GLY A 596 -1.22 28.89 -62.79
C GLY A 596 0.18 28.91 -62.18
N GLY A 597 1.20 29.00 -63.04
CA GLY A 597 2.59 29.09 -62.61
C GLY A 597 3.30 30.33 -63.12
N THR A 598 4.41 30.67 -62.47
CA THR A 598 5.34 31.68 -63.00
C THR A 598 6.51 30.97 -63.66
N PRO A 599 6.86 31.28 -64.92
CA PRO A 599 7.95 30.62 -65.61
C PRO A 599 9.29 30.94 -64.95
N LYS A 600 10.12 29.90 -64.73
CA LYS A 600 11.48 30.04 -64.18
C LYS A 600 12.41 30.79 -65.14
N GLN A 601 12.20 30.60 -66.45
CA GLN A 601 13.00 31.21 -67.51
C GLN A 601 12.08 31.78 -68.59
N ARG A 602 12.47 32.91 -69.19
CA ARG A 602 11.78 33.51 -70.32
C ARG A 602 12.49 33.15 -71.61
N MET A 603 11.91 32.23 -72.37
CA MET A 603 12.39 31.88 -73.72
C MET A 603 11.51 32.55 -74.79
N PRO A 604 12.05 32.89 -75.97
CA PRO A 604 11.26 33.39 -77.08
C PRO A 604 10.29 32.31 -77.57
N ASN A 605 9.09 32.72 -78.02
CA ASN A 605 8.07 31.81 -78.50
C ASN A 605 8.50 31.16 -79.83
N PRO A 606 8.70 29.83 -79.90
CA PRO A 606 9.12 29.13 -81.11
C PRO A 606 8.03 29.08 -82.18
N ALA A 607 6.76 29.25 -81.80
CA ALA A 607 5.59 29.13 -82.67
C ALA A 607 4.73 30.42 -82.67
N SER A 608 5.39 31.58 -82.80
CA SER A 608 4.74 32.90 -82.77
C SER A 608 3.65 33.14 -83.85
N SER A 609 3.56 32.27 -84.86
CA SER A 609 2.57 32.35 -85.94
C SER A 609 1.16 31.92 -85.52
N TRP A 610 1.02 30.99 -84.55
CA TRP A 610 -0.28 30.47 -84.12
C TRP A 610 -0.44 30.39 -82.58
N LEU A 611 0.65 30.35 -81.82
CA LEU A 611 0.61 30.31 -80.36
C LEU A 611 0.71 31.72 -79.76
N SER A 612 -0.24 32.08 -78.90
CA SER A 612 -0.20 33.37 -78.20
C SER A 612 0.94 33.43 -77.17
N SER A 613 1.48 34.63 -76.91
CA SER A 613 2.50 34.85 -75.88
C SER A 613 2.03 34.44 -74.48
N ARG A 614 0.71 34.52 -74.21
CA ARG A 614 0.13 34.05 -72.95
C ARG A 614 0.21 32.53 -72.83
N ALA A 615 -0.22 31.79 -73.84
CA ALA A 615 -0.15 30.33 -73.85
C ALA A 615 1.30 29.83 -73.76
N TRP A 616 2.23 30.53 -74.42
CA TRP A 616 3.66 30.22 -74.30
C TRP A 616 4.20 30.42 -72.88
N ASN A 617 3.77 31.47 -72.18
CA ASN A 617 4.16 31.68 -70.77
C ASN A 617 3.63 30.57 -69.85
N GLU A 618 2.44 30.03 -70.10
CA GLU A 618 1.91 28.88 -69.35
C GLU A 618 2.74 27.61 -69.64
N ILE A 619 3.14 27.38 -70.90
CA ILE A 619 4.03 26.26 -71.25
C ILE A 619 5.40 26.39 -70.55
N LEU A 620 5.96 27.60 -70.51
CA LEU A 620 7.19 27.86 -69.76
C LEU A 620 7.00 27.73 -68.24
N ALA A 621 5.78 27.94 -67.74
CA ALA A 621 5.47 27.72 -66.34
C ALA A 621 5.48 26.22 -65.97
N LEU A 622 5.15 25.33 -66.92
CA LEU A 622 5.21 23.87 -66.69
C LEU A 622 6.62 23.35 -66.39
N ASP A 623 7.68 24.01 -66.87
CA ASP A 623 9.08 23.71 -66.49
C ASP A 623 9.34 23.87 -64.97
N ALA A 624 8.43 24.54 -64.26
CA ALA A 624 8.49 24.57 -62.81
C ALA A 624 8.31 23.18 -62.18
N LEU A 625 7.53 22.30 -62.82
CA LEU A 625 7.14 20.99 -62.33
C LEU A 625 8.18 19.92 -62.72
N PRO A 626 8.59 19.03 -61.79
CA PRO A 626 9.58 17.98 -62.07
C PRO A 626 9.21 17.08 -63.25
N THR A 627 7.94 16.72 -63.37
CA THR A 627 7.41 15.83 -64.42
C THR A 627 7.45 16.45 -65.82
N PHE A 628 7.48 17.79 -65.92
CA PHE A 628 7.34 18.52 -67.19
C PHE A 628 8.59 19.32 -67.58
N GLN A 629 9.74 19.12 -66.93
CA GLN A 629 10.98 19.87 -67.22
C GLN A 629 11.42 19.74 -68.69
N GLU A 630 11.29 18.54 -69.27
CA GLU A 630 11.65 18.28 -70.67
C GLU A 630 10.57 18.72 -71.67
N PHE A 631 9.38 19.11 -71.19
CA PHE A 631 8.24 19.43 -72.05
C PHE A 631 8.50 20.67 -72.90
N VAL A 632 9.13 21.71 -72.36
CA VAL A 632 9.43 22.95 -73.10
C VAL A 632 10.39 22.69 -74.28
N GLN A 633 11.39 21.84 -74.09
CA GLN A 633 12.36 21.47 -75.13
C GLN A 633 11.73 20.54 -76.19
N THR A 634 10.89 19.62 -75.74
CA THR A 634 10.14 18.70 -76.62
C THR A 634 9.13 19.45 -77.49
N PHE A 635 8.42 20.42 -76.90
CA PHE A 635 7.47 21.27 -77.61
C PHE A 635 8.14 22.08 -78.72
N ALA A 636 9.32 22.64 -78.45
CA ALA A 636 10.11 23.37 -79.44
C ALA A 636 10.60 22.47 -80.59
N SER A 637 10.74 21.16 -80.36
CA SER A 637 11.21 20.20 -81.36
C SER A 637 10.08 19.63 -82.25
N ASN A 638 8.85 19.53 -81.73
CA ASN A 638 7.70 18.90 -82.41
C ASN A 638 6.55 19.87 -82.69
N ILE A 639 6.87 21.06 -83.21
CA ILE A 639 5.90 22.16 -83.40
C ILE A 639 4.75 21.77 -84.33
N ASP A 640 5.04 21.01 -85.39
CA ASP A 640 4.03 20.64 -86.40
C ASP A 640 2.96 19.67 -85.84
N ASP A 641 3.34 18.73 -84.97
CA ASP A 641 2.40 17.79 -84.34
C ASP A 641 1.47 18.51 -83.36
N TYR A 642 2.02 19.41 -82.53
CA TYR A 642 1.23 20.22 -81.62
C TYR A 642 0.35 21.23 -82.34
N ARG A 643 0.74 21.69 -83.53
CA ARG A 643 -0.09 22.53 -84.38
C ARG A 643 -1.34 21.80 -84.86
N ILE A 644 -1.20 20.53 -85.27
CA ILE A 644 -2.35 19.70 -85.66
C ILE A 644 -3.31 19.54 -84.47
N MET A 645 -2.79 19.32 -83.27
CA MET A 645 -3.61 19.25 -82.05
C MET A 645 -4.31 20.60 -81.76
N PHE A 646 -3.61 21.72 -81.90
CA PHE A 646 -4.17 23.05 -81.65
C PHE A 646 -5.27 23.42 -82.65
N GLU A 647 -5.11 23.04 -83.92
CA GLU A 647 -6.08 23.31 -84.99
C GLU A 647 -7.26 22.30 -84.99
N SER A 648 -7.19 21.21 -84.21
CA SER A 648 -8.24 20.20 -84.10
C SER A 648 -9.47 20.70 -83.34
N SER A 649 -10.66 20.30 -83.79
CA SER A 649 -11.92 20.55 -83.07
C SER A 649 -12.12 19.63 -81.85
N GLU A 650 -11.39 18.51 -81.77
CA GLU A 650 -11.44 17.55 -80.66
C GLU A 650 -10.02 17.21 -80.17
N PRO A 651 -9.27 18.15 -79.55
CA PRO A 651 -7.86 17.98 -79.18
C PRO A 651 -7.60 16.96 -78.06
N HIS A 652 -8.66 16.43 -77.43
CA HIS A 652 -8.60 15.49 -76.31
C HIS A 652 -8.77 14.03 -76.75
N ARG A 653 -9.04 13.79 -78.04
CA ARG A 653 -9.10 12.47 -78.68
C ARG A 653 -7.88 12.29 -79.56
#